data_AF-A0A6A5G639-F1
#
_entry.id   AF-A0A6A5G639-F1
#
_cell.length_a   1.000
_cell.length_b   1.000
_cell.length_c   1.000
_cell.angle_alpha   90.00
_cell.angle_beta   90.00
_cell.angle_gamma   90.00
#
_symmetry.space_group_name_H-M   'P 1'
#
loop_
_entity.id
_entity.type
_entity.pdbx_description
1 polymer ?
#
loop_
_entity_poly.entity_id
_entity_poly.type
_entity_poly.pdbx_seq_one_letter_code
_entity_poly.pdbx_strand_id
1 'polypeptide(L)'
;MKLVVIALLLAISISSAYTPRHIGNRPRYQRATNYDSPYKQAGLDELSFAKGVSQNEDFNSIIQKLSATARVVSALSLQKGLSDGSIPVDDVIAELLNIESADLKGLEAFDKKKVDDFVNNIYGVKLDENSKILDEGFRDVFMIRKIWTEIGGAKGLDGLPDDATYKELESLKKLDPTPLVSLPLDRLITQISSFSTLNDAAIETLKSELSSILNSIDKLAESSDLKKYIAILDRLKPIGSFAQMADLYRNLNSFMVVYKKVEIDSALLNFKNLKVIFSSFESDSSTKTMSSIITSRLFHHSLTRLHSAGFVNKFMDLRYLKDDVKDQWLLNQIDPSIDIKGLGHLDQLEGPIKELDEKWMKISTQNAYNTVRRLAGAHALLNSETSAELTRSHLETEMEMIEKRRTYRRVAEVSMKQNLILERAGTLNKKLATLSLIGSMAIQIKEPISCLSKNSSFDDVRRILQFMQGLKFQLSIVTSAPAFKDVDLETSQPVYIIDIKTNPSTKPCIGEFKQMQELGSDFDEVAQAAMAVIEVRELIKAGDVTKTMKEVTLALSDSSASLASIRKILDTWKADGTGGDKNLARNLKDLPQLSKSFGEGVNALVMAKRTMDKETEFRTFVESGQSVRTVLTRNTALIPEIKLKFAKRWGDFDGTVSEIISIITLVNGWIGQTNVAQNSILSDYSPIFSKIPKFNDVDLDIDNFMAAVGIFDKISVNPKWNEDALLFKKSLLELSKLDLKFSRFQSSLNQMPTTLLKLSEKLRNPNTTDETNTEELMVDKDHEKRRKLENLLKEDRMENGPNYGSNDFEMGKLAMCFIIQLLF
;
A
#
# COMPACT_ATOMS: atom_id res chain seq x y z
N MET A 1 22.86 26.85 14.18
CA MET A 1 21.45 26.44 14.00
C MET A 1 21.00 26.47 12.54
N LYS A 2 21.26 27.53 11.75
CA LYS A 2 20.91 27.60 10.31
C LYS A 2 21.59 26.55 9.41
N LEU A 3 22.83 26.13 9.72
CA LEU A 3 23.54 25.04 9.01
C LEU A 3 22.95 23.64 9.28
N VAL A 4 22.41 23.42 10.48
CA VAL A 4 21.74 22.15 10.84
C VAL A 4 20.37 22.07 10.15
N VAL A 5 19.68 23.20 10.01
CA VAL A 5 18.39 23.28 9.29
C VAL A 5 18.57 23.10 7.77
N ILE A 6 19.66 23.62 7.18
CA ILE A 6 19.98 23.41 5.76
C ILE A 6 20.43 21.96 5.51
N ALA A 7 21.20 21.35 6.42
CA ALA A 7 21.56 19.93 6.35
C ALA A 7 20.35 19.00 6.53
N LEU A 8 19.38 19.36 7.40
CA LEU A 8 18.11 18.65 7.54
C LEU A 8 17.22 18.82 6.30
N LEU A 9 17.16 20.00 5.68
CA LEU A 9 16.39 20.23 4.46
C LEU A 9 16.99 19.50 3.24
N LEU A 10 18.33 19.42 3.12
CA LEU A 10 18.99 18.61 2.09
C LEU A 10 18.80 17.11 2.35
N ALA A 11 18.86 16.64 3.60
CA ALA A 11 18.58 15.24 3.95
C ALA A 11 17.10 14.84 3.70
N ILE A 12 16.16 15.77 3.89
CA ILE A 12 14.72 15.58 3.59
C ILE A 12 14.48 15.58 2.07
N SER A 13 15.19 16.44 1.32
CA SER A 13 15.08 16.51 -0.15
C SER A 13 15.61 15.24 -0.82
N ILE A 14 16.75 14.72 -0.36
CA ILE A 14 17.35 13.46 -0.85
C ILE A 14 16.52 12.24 -0.38
N SER A 15 15.92 12.29 0.82
CA SER A 15 14.95 11.26 1.24
C SER A 15 13.69 11.25 0.39
N SER A 16 13.19 12.40 -0.08
CA SER A 16 11.94 12.48 -0.86
C SER A 16 12.08 12.04 -2.33
N ALA A 17 13.28 12.15 -2.91
CA ALA A 17 13.59 11.57 -4.23
C ALA A 17 13.77 10.04 -4.17
N TYR A 18 14.01 9.51 -2.96
CA TYR A 18 14.15 8.09 -2.66
C TYR A 18 13.16 7.61 -1.59
N THR A 19 11.95 8.19 -1.51
CA THR A 19 10.84 7.52 -0.86
C THR A 19 10.22 6.55 -1.86
N PRO A 20 10.45 5.22 -1.78
CA PRO A 20 9.28 4.37 -1.73
C PRO A 20 8.40 4.92 -0.60
N ARG A 21 7.11 5.18 -0.87
CA ARG A 21 6.09 5.18 0.19
C ARG A 21 6.44 4.07 1.17
N HIS A 22 6.31 4.27 2.48
CA HIS A 22 6.55 3.25 3.53
C HIS A 22 6.24 1.83 3.03
N ILE A 23 7.25 1.15 2.49
CA ILE A 23 7.15 -0.20 1.93
C ILE A 23 8.04 -1.02 2.84
N GLY A 24 7.41 -1.76 3.73
CA GLY A 24 8.07 -2.77 4.55
C GLY A 24 8.50 -3.97 3.70
N ASN A 25 9.30 -3.79 2.65
CA ASN A 25 9.82 -4.88 1.85
C ASN A 25 11.07 -5.46 2.51
N ARG A 26 10.82 -6.41 3.43
CA ARG A 26 11.82 -7.33 3.97
C ARG A 26 12.01 -8.49 2.99
N PRO A 27 13.23 -8.79 2.51
CA PRO A 27 13.45 -9.97 1.66
C PRO A 27 13.35 -11.25 2.52
N ARG A 28 12.31 -12.06 2.30
CA ARG A 28 12.18 -13.41 2.86
C ARG A 28 12.48 -14.43 1.75
N TYR A 29 13.57 -15.16 1.89
CA TYR A 29 14.03 -16.16 0.91
C TYR A 29 13.30 -17.51 1.13
N GLN A 30 12.99 -18.25 0.06
CA GLN A 30 12.48 -19.63 0.07
C GLN A 30 13.10 -20.43 -1.10
N ARG A 31 13.56 -21.67 -0.87
CA ARG A 31 14.04 -22.64 -1.87
C ARG A 31 14.19 -24.11 -1.36
N ALA A 32 13.05 -24.80 -1.28
CA ALA A 32 12.84 -26.21 -0.95
C ALA A 32 13.75 -27.28 -1.62
N THR A 33 13.86 -28.44 -0.95
CA THR A 33 14.32 -29.74 -1.48
C THR A 33 13.28 -30.86 -1.30
N ASN A 34 13.08 -31.62 -2.38
CA ASN A 34 12.40 -32.91 -2.68
C ASN A 34 11.57 -33.66 -1.61
N TYR A 35 10.32 -34.03 -1.95
CA TYR A 35 9.71 -35.39 -2.07
C TYR A 35 8.17 -35.28 -2.28
N ASP A 36 7.53 -36.39 -2.66
CA ASP A 36 6.30 -36.55 -3.46
C ASP A 36 5.01 -35.77 -3.11
N SER A 37 4.17 -35.59 -4.14
CA SER A 37 3.01 -34.70 -4.24
C SER A 37 1.66 -35.27 -3.74
N PRO A 38 0.99 -34.62 -2.76
CA PRO A 38 -0.41 -34.90 -2.42
C PRO A 38 -1.43 -33.76 -2.73
N TYR A 39 -1.13 -32.80 -3.63
CA TYR A 39 -1.89 -31.53 -3.70
C TYR A 39 -3.03 -31.43 -4.73
N LYS A 40 -3.83 -32.49 -4.90
CA LYS A 40 -5.06 -32.41 -5.72
C LYS A 40 -6.31 -31.93 -4.94
N GLN A 41 -6.22 -31.66 -3.64
CA GLN A 41 -7.39 -31.30 -2.78
C GLN A 41 -7.11 -30.14 -1.80
N ALA A 42 -6.39 -29.11 -2.24
CA ALA A 42 -6.04 -27.95 -1.40
C ALA A 42 -7.16 -26.89 -1.31
N GLY A 43 -8.31 -27.18 -0.69
CA GLY A 43 -9.23 -26.15 -0.17
C GLY A 43 -9.75 -25.07 -1.14
N LEU A 44 -9.64 -25.24 -2.46
CA LEU A 44 -10.02 -24.22 -3.46
C LEU A 44 -11.54 -23.96 -3.51
N ASP A 45 -12.33 -24.92 -3.01
CA ASP A 45 -13.75 -24.75 -2.74
C ASP A 45 -14.02 -23.75 -1.59
N GLU A 46 -13.02 -23.33 -0.82
CA GLU A 46 -13.17 -22.41 0.32
C GLU A 46 -13.18 -20.94 -0.07
N LEU A 47 -12.93 -20.55 -1.32
CA LEU A 47 -13.29 -19.20 -1.74
C LEU A 47 -14.77 -19.12 -2.15
N SER A 48 -15.44 -20.26 -2.42
CA SER A 48 -16.83 -20.34 -2.91
C SER A 48 -17.91 -19.76 -1.96
N PHE A 49 -17.54 -19.38 -0.74
CA PHE A 49 -18.46 -18.76 0.21
C PHE A 49 -18.90 -17.35 -0.22
N ALA A 50 -18.15 -16.67 -1.09
CA ALA A 50 -18.50 -15.29 -1.48
C ALA A 50 -19.69 -15.23 -2.43
N LYS A 51 -19.94 -16.32 -3.18
CA LYS A 51 -21.06 -16.45 -4.09
C LYS A 51 -22.44 -16.39 -3.42
N GLY A 52 -22.57 -16.87 -2.19
CA GLY A 52 -23.84 -16.89 -1.47
C GLY A 52 -24.31 -15.52 -0.97
N VAL A 53 -23.39 -14.56 -0.83
CA VAL A 53 -23.66 -13.26 -0.19
C VAL A 53 -23.77 -12.12 -1.20
N SER A 54 -22.99 -12.14 -2.29
CA SER A 54 -23.15 -11.18 -3.41
C SER A 54 -24.51 -11.30 -4.11
N GLN A 55 -25.15 -12.46 -4.01
CA GLN A 55 -26.49 -12.75 -4.54
C GLN A 55 -27.62 -12.44 -3.55
N ASN A 56 -27.33 -11.94 -2.34
CA ASN A 56 -28.37 -11.52 -1.41
C ASN A 56 -29.07 -10.25 -1.96
N GLU A 57 -30.29 -10.41 -2.46
CA GLU A 57 -31.10 -9.33 -3.03
C GLU A 57 -31.34 -8.19 -2.02
N ASP A 58 -31.48 -8.52 -0.74
CA ASP A 58 -31.68 -7.53 0.32
C ASP A 58 -30.43 -6.67 0.51
N PHE A 59 -29.24 -7.28 0.56
CA PHE A 59 -27.98 -6.54 0.68
C PHE A 59 -27.70 -5.64 -0.53
N ASN A 60 -28.02 -6.12 -1.72
CA ASN A 60 -27.88 -5.34 -2.95
C ASN A 60 -28.81 -4.12 -2.95
N SER A 61 -30.06 -4.29 -2.50
CA SER A 61 -31.01 -3.19 -2.33
C SER A 61 -30.52 -2.15 -1.32
N ILE A 62 -29.95 -2.60 -0.18
CA ILE A 62 -29.37 -1.71 0.84
C ILE A 62 -28.23 -0.88 0.26
N ILE A 63 -27.26 -1.51 -0.42
CA ILE A 63 -26.15 -0.79 -1.04
C ILE A 63 -26.67 0.23 -2.06
N GLN A 64 -27.67 -0.12 -2.87
CA GLN A 64 -28.24 0.79 -3.86
C GLN A 64 -28.85 2.03 -3.19
N LYS A 65 -29.69 1.83 -2.17
CA LYS A 65 -30.32 2.92 -1.41
C LYS A 65 -29.28 3.83 -0.75
N LEU A 66 -28.32 3.24 -0.02
CA LEU A 66 -27.27 4.02 0.66
C LEU A 66 -26.35 4.74 -0.33
N SER A 67 -26.04 4.13 -1.48
CA SER A 67 -25.24 4.77 -2.54
C SER A 67 -25.97 5.93 -3.20
N ALA A 68 -27.28 5.79 -3.47
CA ALA A 68 -28.10 6.88 -3.99
C ALA A 68 -28.14 8.06 -3.01
N THR A 69 -28.39 7.78 -1.73
CA THR A 69 -28.33 8.81 -0.67
C THR A 69 -26.95 9.47 -0.62
N ALA A 70 -25.86 8.69 -0.72
CA ALA A 70 -24.51 9.22 -0.58
C ALA A 70 -24.14 10.15 -1.74
N ARG A 71 -24.56 9.81 -2.97
CA ARG A 71 -24.42 10.67 -4.15
C ARG A 71 -25.20 11.96 -4.00
N VAL A 72 -26.48 11.89 -3.60
CA VAL A 72 -27.33 13.10 -3.42
C VAL A 72 -26.80 14.00 -2.30
N VAL A 73 -26.40 13.45 -1.17
CA VAL A 73 -25.85 14.23 -0.04
C VAL A 73 -24.50 14.84 -0.40
N SER A 74 -23.65 14.12 -1.13
CA SER A 74 -22.38 14.68 -1.65
C SER A 74 -22.63 15.79 -2.68
N ALA A 75 -23.61 15.60 -3.57
CA ALA A 75 -24.04 16.60 -4.54
C ALA A 75 -24.53 17.89 -3.86
N LEU A 76 -25.36 17.79 -2.82
CA LEU A 76 -25.80 18.94 -2.00
C LEU A 76 -24.61 19.64 -1.33
N SER A 77 -23.69 18.86 -0.75
CA SER A 77 -22.48 19.40 -0.12
C SER A 77 -21.58 20.13 -1.13
N LEU A 78 -21.41 19.58 -2.34
CA LEU A 78 -20.63 20.21 -3.41
C LEU A 78 -21.29 21.49 -3.90
N GLN A 79 -22.60 21.46 -4.17
CA GLN A 79 -23.34 22.65 -4.64
C GLN A 79 -23.20 23.79 -3.64
N LYS A 80 -23.40 23.52 -2.34
CA LYS A 80 -23.23 24.49 -1.26
C LYS A 80 -21.79 25.01 -1.21
N GLY A 81 -20.81 24.12 -1.13
CA GLY A 81 -19.42 24.50 -0.90
C GLY A 81 -18.76 25.18 -2.11
N LEU A 82 -19.20 24.87 -3.32
CA LEU A 82 -18.78 25.60 -4.52
C LEU A 82 -19.41 26.99 -4.58
N SER A 83 -20.69 27.11 -4.19
CA SER A 83 -21.41 28.40 -4.19
C SER A 83 -20.85 29.39 -3.16
N ASP A 84 -20.48 28.92 -1.96
CA ASP A 84 -19.91 29.77 -0.90
C ASP A 84 -18.38 29.87 -0.93
N GLY A 85 -17.73 29.14 -1.85
CA GLY A 85 -16.28 29.13 -2.04
C GLY A 85 -15.49 28.34 -1.00
N SER A 86 -16.16 27.61 -0.09
CA SER A 86 -15.49 26.75 0.90
C SER A 86 -14.88 25.48 0.30
N ILE A 87 -15.28 25.09 -0.92
CA ILE A 87 -14.73 23.94 -1.65
C ILE A 87 -14.03 24.44 -2.93
N PRO A 88 -12.71 24.20 -3.09
CA PRO A 88 -12.00 24.53 -4.33
C PRO A 88 -12.44 23.67 -5.51
N VAL A 89 -12.64 24.29 -6.68
CA VAL A 89 -13.02 23.61 -7.93
C VAL A 89 -12.02 22.51 -8.31
N ASP A 90 -10.72 22.80 -8.20
CA ASP A 90 -9.67 21.85 -8.59
C ASP A 90 -9.64 20.61 -7.71
N ASP A 91 -10.01 20.73 -6.42
CA ASP A 91 -10.10 19.57 -5.53
C ASP A 91 -11.26 18.66 -5.94
N VAL A 92 -12.40 19.23 -6.35
CA VAL A 92 -13.52 18.44 -6.89
C VAL A 92 -13.12 17.72 -8.18
N ILE A 93 -12.43 18.40 -9.10
CA ILE A 93 -11.94 17.79 -10.33
C ILE A 93 -10.96 16.65 -10.03
N ALA A 94 -9.99 16.89 -9.14
CA ALA A 94 -8.98 15.91 -8.78
C ALA A 94 -9.60 14.66 -8.13
N GLU A 95 -10.53 14.83 -7.20
CA GLU A 95 -11.21 13.71 -6.56
C GLU A 95 -12.09 12.90 -7.53
N LEU A 96 -12.82 13.58 -8.44
CA LEU A 96 -13.64 12.94 -9.47
C LEU A 96 -12.79 12.22 -10.54
N LEU A 97 -11.59 12.70 -10.83
CA LEU A 97 -10.61 12.03 -11.68
C LEU A 97 -9.73 11.04 -10.90
N ASN A 98 -9.85 10.99 -9.57
CA ASN A 98 -9.08 10.14 -8.67
C ASN A 98 -7.56 10.27 -8.85
N ILE A 99 -7.10 11.51 -8.81
CA ILE A 99 -5.70 11.94 -8.85
C ILE A 99 -5.48 12.97 -7.72
N GLU A 100 -4.24 13.35 -7.43
CA GLU A 100 -3.96 14.41 -6.45
C GLU A 100 -4.14 15.80 -7.10
N SER A 101 -4.58 16.82 -6.36
CA SER A 101 -4.75 18.18 -6.90
C SER A 101 -3.44 18.77 -7.45
N ALA A 102 -2.28 18.32 -6.95
CA ALA A 102 -0.98 18.68 -7.49
C ALA A 102 -0.75 18.15 -8.92
N ASP A 103 -1.33 17.01 -9.27
CA ASP A 103 -1.20 16.42 -10.61
C ASP A 103 -1.91 17.25 -11.68
N LEU A 104 -3.01 17.94 -11.33
CA LEU A 104 -3.70 18.87 -12.24
C LEU A 104 -2.78 20.01 -12.68
N LYS A 105 -2.03 20.61 -11.75
CA LYS A 105 -1.04 21.64 -12.07
C LYS A 105 0.10 21.08 -12.91
N GLY A 106 0.52 19.84 -12.63
CA GLY A 106 1.52 19.14 -13.42
C GLY A 106 1.10 18.91 -14.87
N LEU A 107 -0.19 18.66 -15.12
CA LEU A 107 -0.76 18.54 -16.47
C LEU A 107 -0.78 19.87 -17.22
N GLU A 108 -1.05 20.98 -16.55
CA GLU A 108 -1.03 22.32 -17.15
C GLU A 108 0.38 22.78 -17.51
N ALA A 109 1.34 22.46 -16.65
CA ALA A 109 2.75 22.74 -16.88
C ALA A 109 3.45 21.67 -17.74
N PHE A 110 2.71 20.71 -18.30
CA PHE A 110 3.29 19.57 -19.01
C PHE A 110 3.94 19.99 -20.33
N ASP A 111 5.27 19.96 -20.36
CA ASP A 111 6.05 20.27 -21.56
C ASP A 111 6.34 19.01 -22.38
N LYS A 112 5.44 18.73 -23.32
CA LYS A 112 5.56 17.60 -24.26
C LYS A 112 6.90 17.61 -24.99
N LYS A 113 7.37 18.78 -25.45
CA LYS A 113 8.60 18.87 -26.24
C LYS A 113 9.80 18.43 -25.41
N LYS A 114 9.91 18.91 -24.17
CA LYS A 114 10.98 18.51 -23.25
C LYS A 114 11.01 17.00 -23.03
N VAL A 115 9.85 16.37 -22.77
CA VAL A 115 9.80 14.93 -22.53
C VAL A 115 10.15 14.14 -23.81
N ASP A 116 9.61 14.54 -24.97
CA ASP A 116 9.92 13.90 -26.24
C ASP A 116 11.42 14.00 -26.57
N ASP A 117 12.02 15.18 -26.39
CA ASP A 117 13.45 15.42 -26.62
C ASP A 117 14.30 14.56 -25.67
N PHE A 118 13.93 14.48 -24.38
CA PHE A 118 14.62 13.62 -23.40
C PHE A 118 14.57 12.14 -23.80
N VAL A 119 13.40 11.63 -24.20
CA VAL A 119 13.25 10.23 -24.66
C VAL A 119 14.06 9.99 -25.93
N ASN A 120 14.00 10.89 -26.92
CA ASN A 120 14.79 10.75 -28.15
C ASN A 120 16.29 10.77 -27.85
N ASN A 121 16.74 11.60 -26.92
CA ASN A 121 18.14 11.67 -26.50
C ASN A 121 18.60 10.38 -25.80
N ILE A 122 17.79 9.80 -24.91
CA ILE A 122 18.06 8.50 -24.28
C ILE A 122 18.25 7.40 -25.33
N TYR A 123 17.40 7.34 -26.36
CA TYR A 123 17.50 6.31 -27.39
C TYR A 123 18.55 6.62 -28.47
N GLY A 124 18.95 7.89 -28.60
CA GLY A 124 20.02 8.32 -29.49
C GLY A 124 21.42 8.19 -28.91
N VAL A 125 21.55 8.01 -27.58
CA VAL A 125 22.86 7.93 -26.92
C VAL A 125 23.57 6.64 -27.25
N LYS A 126 24.87 6.76 -27.53
CA LYS A 126 25.76 5.61 -27.67
C LYS A 126 26.51 5.42 -26.35
N LEU A 127 26.17 4.33 -25.66
CA LEU A 127 26.92 3.88 -24.48
C LEU A 127 27.92 2.81 -24.91
N ASP A 128 29.17 2.97 -24.47
CA ASP A 128 30.21 1.98 -24.64
C ASP A 128 29.98 0.82 -23.65
N GLU A 129 30.03 -0.41 -24.13
CA GLU A 129 29.74 -1.62 -23.34
C GLU A 129 30.88 -2.03 -22.41
N ASN A 130 32.11 -1.54 -22.65
CA ASN A 130 33.26 -1.90 -21.83
C ASN A 130 33.12 -1.42 -20.37
N SER A 131 32.37 -0.33 -20.11
CA SER A 131 32.14 0.18 -18.76
C SER A 131 31.26 -0.72 -17.90
N LYS A 132 30.47 -1.63 -18.50
CA LYS A 132 29.37 -2.33 -17.83
C LYS A 132 29.77 -2.98 -16.51
N ILE A 133 30.90 -3.67 -16.50
CA ILE A 133 31.43 -4.38 -15.33
C ILE A 133 31.83 -3.41 -14.22
N LEU A 134 32.40 -2.25 -14.59
CA LEU A 134 32.80 -1.20 -13.67
C LEU A 134 31.57 -0.47 -13.09
N ASP A 135 30.59 -0.14 -13.95
CA ASP A 135 29.33 0.49 -13.53
C ASP A 135 28.60 -0.38 -12.50
N GLU A 136 28.48 -1.69 -12.79
CA GLU A 136 27.85 -2.66 -11.90
C GLU A 136 28.60 -2.75 -10.56
N GLY A 137 29.93 -2.65 -10.58
CA GLY A 137 30.75 -2.59 -9.37
C GLY A 137 30.42 -1.40 -8.49
N PHE A 138 30.37 -0.18 -9.05
CA PHE A 138 30.04 1.03 -8.28
C PHE A 138 28.62 0.95 -7.68
N ARG A 139 27.63 0.51 -8.46
CA ARG A 139 26.27 0.24 -7.96
C ARG A 139 26.30 -0.74 -6.80
N ASP A 140 27.03 -1.84 -6.91
CA ASP A 140 27.04 -2.89 -5.90
C ASP A 140 27.69 -2.41 -4.59
N VAL A 141 28.75 -1.61 -4.65
CA VAL A 141 29.33 -0.93 -3.45
C VAL A 141 28.32 0.04 -2.85
N PHE A 142 27.63 0.85 -3.66
CA PHE A 142 26.59 1.77 -3.19
C PHE A 142 25.45 1.01 -2.49
N MET A 143 25.01 -0.11 -3.05
CA MET A 143 23.99 -0.96 -2.45
C MET A 143 24.46 -1.57 -1.13
N ILE A 144 25.73 -1.99 -1.01
CA ILE A 144 26.30 -2.45 0.27
C ILE A 144 26.22 -1.35 1.32
N ARG A 145 26.67 -0.11 0.99
CA ARG A 145 26.60 1.03 1.92
C ARG A 145 25.17 1.31 2.37
N LYS A 146 24.23 1.30 1.43
CA LYS A 146 22.81 1.54 1.69
C LYS A 146 22.23 0.48 2.63
N ILE A 147 22.39 -0.80 2.30
CA ILE A 147 21.89 -1.91 3.12
C ILE A 147 22.53 -1.89 4.51
N TRP A 148 23.84 -1.63 4.61
CA TRP A 148 24.56 -1.53 5.89
C TRP A 148 24.00 -0.40 6.76
N THR A 149 23.67 0.73 6.15
CA THR A 149 23.06 1.87 6.86
C THR A 149 21.63 1.57 7.29
N GLU A 150 20.82 0.95 6.42
CA GLU A 150 19.42 0.59 6.70
C GLU A 150 19.28 -0.39 7.87
N ILE A 151 20.22 -1.32 8.03
CA ILE A 151 20.21 -2.21 9.21
C ILE A 151 20.69 -1.54 10.49
N GLY A 152 21.23 -0.32 10.44
CA GLY A 152 21.82 0.36 11.61
C GLY A 152 23.30 0.00 11.84
N GLY A 153 24.00 -0.42 10.80
CA GLY A 153 25.41 -0.83 10.84
C GLY A 153 25.67 -1.98 11.80
N ALA A 154 26.81 -1.93 12.50
CA ALA A 154 27.18 -2.98 13.45
C ALA A 154 26.18 -3.10 14.62
N LYS A 155 25.50 -2.00 14.99
CA LYS A 155 24.46 -2.01 16.05
C LYS A 155 23.21 -2.78 15.61
N GLY A 156 22.92 -2.79 14.31
CA GLY A 156 21.87 -3.60 13.71
C GLY A 156 21.98 -5.10 13.99
N LEU A 157 23.20 -5.57 14.28
CA LEU A 157 23.50 -6.96 14.57
C LEU A 157 23.46 -7.27 16.08
N ASP A 158 23.28 -6.28 16.97
CA ASP A 158 23.20 -6.51 18.43
C ASP A 158 21.92 -7.25 18.84
N GLY A 159 20.87 -7.18 18.02
CA GLY A 159 19.58 -7.83 18.29
C GLY A 159 19.53 -9.33 18.00
N LEU A 160 20.60 -9.92 17.46
CA LEU A 160 20.66 -11.34 17.14
C LEU A 160 20.53 -12.23 18.40
N PRO A 161 19.98 -13.45 18.29
CA PRO A 161 19.94 -14.38 19.42
C PRO A 161 21.35 -14.80 19.85
N ASP A 162 21.54 -15.01 21.15
CA ASP A 162 22.72 -15.70 21.66
C ASP A 162 22.61 -17.22 21.43
N ASP A 163 23.68 -17.97 21.70
CA ASP A 163 23.73 -19.42 21.51
C ASP A 163 22.60 -20.16 22.23
N ALA A 164 22.36 -19.80 23.50
CA ALA A 164 21.33 -20.42 24.33
C ALA A 164 19.94 -20.20 23.73
N THR A 165 19.61 -18.94 23.40
CA THR A 165 18.33 -18.55 22.80
C THR A 165 18.15 -19.19 21.42
N TYR A 166 19.19 -19.23 20.58
CA TYR A 166 19.10 -19.81 19.26
C TYR A 166 18.85 -21.33 19.31
N LYS A 167 19.50 -22.04 20.26
CA LYS A 167 19.31 -23.48 20.47
C LYS A 167 17.91 -23.84 20.94
N GLU A 168 17.16 -22.93 21.54
CA GLU A 168 15.76 -23.19 21.91
C GLU A 168 14.90 -23.55 20.69
N LEU A 169 15.26 -23.08 19.49
CA LEU A 169 14.56 -23.41 18.23
C LEU A 169 14.61 -24.92 17.90
N GLU A 170 15.54 -25.70 18.46
CA GLU A 170 15.52 -27.17 18.31
C GLU A 170 14.24 -27.80 18.90
N SER A 171 13.64 -27.15 19.88
CA SER A 171 12.37 -27.61 20.46
C SER A 171 11.24 -27.62 19.44
N LEU A 172 11.33 -26.82 18.36
CA LEU A 172 10.36 -26.83 17.26
C LEU A 172 10.32 -28.18 16.53
N LYS A 173 11.39 -28.97 16.57
CA LYS A 173 11.38 -30.33 15.98
C LYS A 173 10.42 -31.28 16.69
N LYS A 174 10.04 -30.97 17.93
CA LYS A 174 9.05 -31.73 18.73
C LYS A 174 7.62 -31.26 18.47
N LEU A 175 7.42 -30.14 17.77
CA LEU A 175 6.10 -29.62 17.47
C LEU A 175 5.45 -30.53 16.43
N ASP A 176 4.40 -31.24 16.85
CA ASP A 176 3.66 -32.16 15.99
C ASP A 176 2.25 -31.61 15.68
N PRO A 177 2.02 -31.05 14.48
CA PRO A 177 0.70 -30.59 14.08
C PRO A 177 -0.22 -31.72 13.61
N THR A 178 0.24 -32.99 13.56
CA THR A 178 -0.51 -34.14 13.04
C THR A 178 -1.94 -34.28 13.60
N PRO A 179 -2.21 -34.05 14.90
CA PRO A 179 -3.57 -34.11 15.45
C PRO A 179 -4.57 -33.14 14.80
N LEU A 180 -4.10 -32.04 14.19
CA LEU A 180 -4.96 -31.11 13.46
C LEU A 180 -5.21 -31.52 12.00
N VAL A 181 -4.36 -32.38 11.45
CA VAL A 181 -4.42 -32.79 10.03
C VAL A 181 -5.41 -33.93 9.81
N SER A 182 -5.59 -34.78 10.82
CA SER A 182 -6.54 -35.89 10.80
C SER A 182 -7.99 -35.47 11.06
N LEU A 183 -8.25 -34.16 11.17
CA LEU A 183 -9.58 -33.64 11.44
C LEU A 183 -10.50 -33.83 10.22
N PRO A 184 -11.77 -34.22 10.41
CA PRO A 184 -12.72 -34.45 9.32
C PRO A 184 -13.32 -33.13 8.79
N LEU A 185 -12.46 -32.18 8.39
CA LEU A 185 -12.85 -30.80 8.08
C LEU A 185 -13.86 -30.72 6.92
N ASP A 186 -13.67 -31.48 5.85
CA ASP A 186 -14.58 -31.46 4.69
C ASP A 186 -16.00 -31.89 5.04
N ARG A 187 -16.11 -32.94 5.85
CA ARG A 187 -17.41 -33.43 6.34
C ARG A 187 -18.08 -32.36 7.21
N LEU A 188 -17.34 -31.76 8.13
CA LEU A 188 -17.86 -30.74 9.05
C LEU A 188 -18.28 -29.47 8.30
N ILE A 189 -17.47 -28.99 7.36
CA ILE A 189 -17.80 -27.85 6.49
C ILE A 189 -19.11 -28.12 5.75
N THR A 190 -19.28 -29.33 5.20
CA THR A 190 -20.51 -29.73 4.51
C THR A 190 -21.72 -29.71 5.46
N GLN A 191 -21.58 -30.30 6.65
CA GLN A 191 -22.65 -30.35 7.66
C GLN A 191 -23.07 -28.95 8.14
N ILE A 192 -22.11 -28.05 8.38
CA ILE A 192 -22.39 -26.66 8.77
C ILE A 192 -23.05 -25.90 7.60
N SER A 193 -22.63 -26.16 6.36
CA SER A 193 -23.26 -25.53 5.19
C SER A 193 -24.74 -25.91 5.04
N SER A 194 -25.11 -27.13 5.47
CA SER A 194 -26.49 -27.61 5.51
C SER A 194 -27.15 -27.49 6.89
N PHE A 195 -26.68 -26.59 7.76
CA PHE A 195 -27.09 -26.55 9.18
C PHE A 195 -28.61 -26.47 9.39
N SER A 196 -29.33 -25.72 8.54
CA SER A 196 -30.80 -25.56 8.62
C SER A 196 -31.59 -26.87 8.47
N THR A 197 -30.96 -27.91 7.92
CA THR A 197 -31.57 -29.24 7.71
C THR A 197 -31.26 -30.22 8.84
N LEU A 198 -30.40 -29.83 9.79
CA LEU A 198 -29.98 -30.71 10.89
C LEU A 198 -31.07 -30.79 11.97
N ASN A 199 -31.19 -31.97 12.57
CA ASN A 199 -32.00 -32.17 13.78
C ASN A 199 -31.17 -31.93 15.05
N ASP A 200 -31.84 -31.85 16.21
CA ASP A 200 -31.17 -31.51 17.48
C ASP A 200 -30.04 -32.49 17.84
N ALA A 201 -30.21 -33.79 17.58
CA ALA A 201 -29.19 -34.80 17.83
C ALA A 201 -27.94 -34.64 16.93
N ALA A 202 -28.14 -34.28 15.66
CA ALA A 202 -27.06 -33.98 14.73
C ALA A 202 -26.33 -32.69 15.11
N ILE A 203 -27.05 -31.68 15.61
CA ILE A 203 -26.47 -30.42 16.09
C ILE A 203 -25.58 -30.66 17.34
N GLU A 204 -26.04 -31.47 18.30
CA GLU A 204 -25.22 -31.83 19.47
C GLU A 204 -23.97 -32.64 19.09
N THR A 205 -24.09 -33.52 18.09
CA THR A 205 -22.93 -34.25 17.55
C THR A 205 -21.93 -33.29 16.91
N LEU A 206 -22.40 -32.40 16.03
CA LEU A 206 -21.58 -31.37 15.39
C LEU A 206 -20.87 -30.48 16.42
N LYS A 207 -21.60 -30.04 17.44
CA LYS A 207 -21.07 -29.24 18.55
C LYS A 207 -19.95 -29.94 19.30
N SER A 208 -20.12 -31.23 19.61
CA SER A 208 -19.10 -32.05 20.27
C SER A 208 -17.84 -32.18 19.41
N GLU A 209 -18.00 -32.43 18.11
CA GLU A 209 -16.88 -32.55 17.17
C GLU A 209 -16.13 -31.23 17.00
N LEU A 210 -16.84 -30.11 16.87
CA LEU A 210 -16.26 -28.77 16.81
C LEU A 210 -15.52 -28.41 18.11
N SER A 211 -16.07 -28.78 19.26
CA SER A 211 -15.41 -28.60 20.56
C SER A 211 -14.14 -29.44 20.67
N SER A 212 -14.13 -30.66 20.12
CA SER A 212 -12.93 -31.51 20.04
C SER A 212 -11.83 -30.88 19.19
N ILE A 213 -12.20 -30.20 18.09
CA ILE A 213 -11.25 -29.44 17.27
C ILE A 213 -10.65 -28.28 18.07
N LEU A 214 -11.48 -27.49 18.75
CA LEU A 214 -10.99 -26.39 19.59
C LEU A 214 -10.04 -26.89 20.68
N ASN A 215 -10.38 -27.99 21.34
CA ASN A 215 -9.50 -28.61 22.33
C ASN A 215 -8.17 -29.09 21.74
N SER A 216 -8.17 -29.57 20.49
CA SER A 216 -6.94 -29.99 19.80
C SER A 216 -6.06 -28.78 19.46
N ILE A 217 -6.67 -27.66 19.08
CA ILE A 217 -5.97 -26.39 18.83
C ILE A 217 -5.38 -25.85 20.14
N ASP A 218 -6.16 -25.82 21.22
CA ASP A 218 -5.72 -25.36 22.54
C ASP A 218 -4.53 -26.19 23.05
N LYS A 219 -4.60 -27.52 22.97
CA LYS A 219 -3.49 -28.41 23.34
C LYS A 219 -2.21 -28.11 22.56
N LEU A 220 -2.31 -27.85 21.26
CA LEU A 220 -1.15 -27.51 20.45
C LEU A 220 -0.56 -26.15 20.88
N ALA A 221 -1.41 -25.16 21.14
CA ALA A 221 -1.02 -23.85 21.63
C ALA A 221 -0.37 -23.91 23.03
N GLU A 222 -0.86 -24.77 23.93
CA GLU A 222 -0.28 -24.98 25.26
C GLU A 222 1.05 -25.74 25.21
N SER A 223 1.19 -26.67 24.25
CA SER A 223 2.42 -27.47 24.11
C SER A 223 3.62 -26.70 23.57
N SER A 224 3.44 -25.45 23.11
CA SER A 224 4.50 -24.69 22.46
C SER A 224 4.37 -23.18 22.68
N ASP A 225 5.47 -22.54 23.10
CA ASP A 225 5.53 -21.08 23.19
C ASP A 225 5.75 -20.46 21.79
N LEU A 226 4.70 -20.52 20.96
CA LEU A 226 4.72 -20.07 19.57
C LEU A 226 5.21 -18.62 19.45
N LYS A 227 4.76 -17.74 20.35
CA LYS A 227 5.12 -16.31 20.36
C LYS A 227 6.61 -16.12 20.61
N LYS A 228 7.17 -16.85 21.58
CA LYS A 228 8.60 -16.85 21.85
C LYS A 228 9.41 -17.29 20.62
N TYR A 229 9.04 -18.40 19.98
CA TYR A 229 9.77 -18.89 18.81
C TYR A 229 9.68 -17.93 17.62
N ILE A 230 8.51 -17.34 17.36
CA ILE A 230 8.34 -16.29 16.34
C ILE A 230 9.26 -15.10 16.66
N ALA A 231 9.32 -14.67 17.91
CA ALA A 231 10.18 -13.56 18.33
C ALA A 231 11.67 -13.89 18.12
N ILE A 232 12.11 -15.12 18.40
CA ILE A 232 13.49 -15.56 18.14
C ILE A 232 13.79 -15.55 16.63
N LEU A 233 12.90 -16.11 15.80
CA LEU A 233 13.07 -16.13 14.35
C LEU A 233 13.08 -14.71 13.76
N ASP A 234 12.28 -13.81 14.32
CA ASP A 234 12.24 -12.41 13.92
C ASP A 234 13.55 -11.66 14.20
N ARG A 235 14.29 -12.06 15.24
CA ARG A 235 15.64 -11.52 15.53
C ARG A 235 16.66 -11.88 14.45
N LEU A 236 16.41 -12.88 13.60
CA LEU A 236 17.30 -13.28 12.51
C LEU A 236 17.21 -12.38 11.28
N LYS A 237 16.21 -11.48 11.20
CA LYS A 237 15.99 -10.59 10.04
C LYS A 237 17.25 -9.84 9.55
N PRO A 238 18.11 -9.29 10.41
CA PRO A 238 19.33 -8.59 9.96
C PRO A 238 20.30 -9.48 9.15
N ILE A 239 20.27 -10.79 9.36
CA ILE A 239 21.12 -11.75 8.63
C ILE A 239 20.80 -11.72 7.13
N GLY A 240 19.55 -11.47 6.72
CA GLY A 240 19.18 -11.42 5.30
C GLY A 240 19.79 -10.24 4.56
N SER A 241 19.82 -9.09 5.23
CA SER A 241 20.51 -7.91 4.71
C SER A 241 22.03 -8.16 4.66
N PHE A 242 22.59 -8.79 5.69
CA PHE A 242 24.02 -9.13 5.72
C PHE A 242 24.41 -10.11 4.61
N ALA A 243 23.64 -11.18 4.40
CA ALA A 243 23.87 -12.15 3.35
C ALA A 243 23.79 -11.51 1.95
N GLN A 244 22.85 -10.58 1.74
CA GLN A 244 22.76 -9.81 0.50
C GLN A 244 24.02 -8.96 0.26
N MET A 245 24.53 -8.26 1.29
CA MET A 245 25.77 -7.49 1.17
C MET A 245 26.96 -8.40 0.87
N ALA A 246 27.04 -9.56 1.54
CA ALA A 246 28.07 -10.56 1.29
C ALA A 246 28.00 -11.11 -0.14
N ASP A 247 26.80 -11.35 -0.69
CA ASP A 247 26.62 -11.77 -2.08
C ASP A 247 27.06 -10.70 -3.09
N LEU A 248 26.68 -9.44 -2.85
CA LEU A 248 27.13 -8.30 -3.67
C LEU A 248 28.65 -8.20 -3.62
N TYR A 249 29.22 -8.22 -2.42
CA TYR A 249 30.65 -8.10 -2.19
C TYR A 249 31.46 -9.21 -2.84
N ARG A 250 30.98 -10.47 -2.75
CA ARG A 250 31.60 -11.62 -3.42
C ARG A 250 31.71 -11.38 -4.93
N ASN A 251 30.67 -10.81 -5.52
CA ASN A 251 30.55 -10.62 -6.96
C ASN A 251 31.22 -9.32 -7.43
N LEU A 252 31.80 -8.52 -6.53
CA LEU A 252 32.52 -7.30 -6.91
C LEU A 252 33.75 -7.64 -7.76
N ASN A 253 33.82 -7.03 -8.93
CA ASN A 253 35.00 -7.06 -9.77
C ASN A 253 36.16 -6.29 -9.13
N SER A 254 37.38 -6.50 -9.61
CA SER A 254 38.53 -5.73 -9.13
C SER A 254 38.44 -4.27 -9.58
N PHE A 255 38.76 -3.35 -8.68
CA PHE A 255 38.88 -1.93 -8.92
C PHE A 255 40.35 -1.49 -9.09
N MET A 256 41.28 -2.42 -9.34
CA MET A 256 42.67 -2.09 -9.64
C MET A 256 42.77 -1.28 -10.95
N VAL A 257 43.04 0.02 -10.81
CA VAL A 257 43.15 0.99 -11.91
C VAL A 257 44.04 0.50 -13.05
N VAL A 258 45.19 -0.10 -12.72
CA VAL A 258 46.18 -0.61 -13.69
C VAL A 258 45.57 -1.60 -14.70
N TYR A 259 44.54 -2.35 -14.30
CA TYR A 259 43.89 -3.35 -15.15
C TYR A 259 42.55 -2.87 -15.74
N LYS A 260 42.14 -1.63 -15.48
CA LYS A 260 40.80 -1.11 -15.80
C LYS A 260 40.79 0.12 -16.70
N LYS A 261 41.92 0.42 -17.37
CA LYS A 261 42.06 1.62 -18.19
C LYS A 261 40.97 1.74 -19.28
N VAL A 262 40.65 0.64 -19.97
CA VAL A 262 39.62 0.63 -21.03
C VAL A 262 38.23 0.88 -20.43
N GLU A 263 37.91 0.22 -19.32
CA GLU A 263 36.63 0.38 -18.64
C GLU A 263 36.46 1.78 -18.03
N ILE A 264 37.54 2.38 -17.51
CA ILE A 264 37.55 3.76 -17.01
C ILE A 264 37.26 4.74 -18.15
N ASP A 265 37.93 4.60 -19.29
CA ASP A 265 37.74 5.48 -20.43
C ASP A 265 36.33 5.37 -21.02
N SER A 266 35.82 4.14 -21.07
CA SER A 266 34.44 3.82 -21.44
C SER A 266 33.43 4.44 -20.45
N ALA A 267 33.66 4.33 -19.14
CA ALA A 267 32.80 4.92 -18.12
C ALA A 267 32.76 6.45 -18.21
N LEU A 268 33.92 7.11 -18.33
CA LEU A 268 34.01 8.56 -18.51
C LEU A 268 33.30 9.04 -19.76
N LEU A 269 33.46 8.33 -20.88
CA LEU A 269 32.75 8.62 -22.12
C LEU A 269 31.23 8.51 -21.92
N ASN A 270 30.78 7.46 -21.24
CA ASN A 270 29.36 7.25 -20.95
C ASN A 270 28.80 8.35 -20.04
N PHE A 271 29.50 8.71 -18.96
CA PHE A 271 29.09 9.80 -18.06
C PHE A 271 28.99 11.13 -18.80
N LYS A 272 29.98 11.44 -19.66
CA LYS A 272 29.96 12.63 -20.50
C LYS A 272 28.77 12.63 -21.47
N ASN A 273 28.51 11.51 -22.13
CA ASN A 273 27.40 11.38 -23.06
C ASN A 273 26.04 11.56 -22.37
N LEU A 274 25.87 11.03 -21.15
CA LEU A 274 24.63 11.19 -20.37
C LEU A 274 24.45 12.61 -19.82
N LYS A 275 25.53 13.27 -19.38
CA LYS A 275 25.46 14.66 -18.89
C LYS A 275 24.92 15.63 -19.95
N VAL A 276 25.27 15.43 -21.22
CA VAL A 276 24.72 16.22 -22.35
C VAL A 276 23.21 16.06 -22.44
N ILE A 277 22.69 14.85 -22.26
CA ILE A 277 21.26 14.55 -22.31
C ILE A 277 20.53 15.24 -21.15
N PHE A 278 21.09 15.19 -19.95
CA PHE A 278 20.46 15.74 -18.74
C PHE A 278 20.31 17.26 -18.79
N SER A 279 21.30 17.99 -19.32
CA SER A 279 21.25 19.46 -19.45
C SER A 279 20.04 20.00 -20.25
N SER A 280 19.29 19.13 -20.91
CA SER A 280 18.09 19.47 -21.69
C SER A 280 16.76 19.25 -20.97
N PHE A 281 16.73 18.64 -19.77
CA PHE A 281 15.49 18.21 -19.13
C PHE A 281 15.50 18.41 -17.60
N GLU A 282 14.87 19.49 -17.13
CA GLU A 282 14.82 19.87 -15.69
C GLU A 282 13.52 19.44 -14.96
N SER A 283 12.55 18.81 -15.64
CA SER A 283 11.19 18.67 -15.09
C SER A 283 10.91 17.31 -14.43
N ASP A 284 11.34 17.15 -13.18
CA ASP A 284 10.85 16.09 -12.26
C ASP A 284 9.31 16.06 -12.19
N SER A 285 8.65 17.20 -12.45
CA SER A 285 7.20 17.30 -12.38
C SER A 285 6.51 16.50 -13.51
N SER A 286 7.06 16.49 -14.72
CA SER A 286 6.43 15.84 -15.87
C SER A 286 6.46 14.32 -15.77
N THR A 287 7.54 13.74 -15.23
CA THR A 287 7.66 12.29 -14.99
C THR A 287 6.75 11.83 -13.86
N LYS A 288 6.62 12.63 -12.79
CA LYS A 288 5.65 12.39 -11.71
C LYS A 288 4.22 12.42 -12.21
N THR A 289 3.83 13.42 -13.00
CA THR A 289 2.50 13.50 -13.61
C THR A 289 2.20 12.31 -14.51
N MET A 290 3.12 11.94 -15.42
CA MET A 290 2.97 10.74 -16.26
C MET A 290 2.75 9.49 -15.40
N SER A 291 3.58 9.32 -14.37
CA SER A 291 3.49 8.16 -13.48
C SER A 291 2.16 8.14 -12.72
N SER A 292 1.72 9.26 -12.15
CA SER A 292 0.46 9.36 -11.41
C SER A 292 -0.74 9.02 -12.29
N ILE A 293 -0.86 9.65 -13.47
CA ILE A 293 -1.99 9.42 -14.38
C ILE A 293 -2.05 7.96 -14.83
N ILE A 294 -0.93 7.39 -15.31
CA ILE A 294 -0.90 5.99 -15.78
C ILE A 294 -1.20 5.02 -14.63
N THR A 295 -0.57 5.22 -13.47
CA THR A 295 -0.73 4.33 -12.31
C THR A 295 -2.18 4.35 -11.81
N SER A 296 -2.82 5.52 -11.78
CA SER A 296 -4.19 5.69 -11.29
C SER A 296 -5.28 4.99 -12.11
N ARG A 297 -4.93 4.56 -13.33
CA ARG A 297 -5.81 3.87 -14.28
C ARG A 297 -5.50 2.40 -14.45
N LEU A 298 -4.24 2.01 -14.23
CA LEU A 298 -3.83 0.61 -14.22
C LEU A 298 -4.13 -0.08 -12.90
N PHE A 299 -3.87 0.62 -11.79
CA PHE A 299 -4.04 0.11 -10.44
C PHE A 299 -5.00 1.01 -9.68
N HIS A 300 -5.56 0.47 -8.61
CA HIS A 300 -6.37 1.28 -7.72
C HIS A 300 -5.49 2.33 -7.04
N HIS A 301 -5.79 3.60 -7.30
CA HIS A 301 -5.19 4.71 -6.58
C HIS A 301 -6.05 5.09 -5.39
N SER A 302 -5.55 4.73 -4.21
CA SER A 302 -6.13 5.03 -2.92
C SER A 302 -6.04 6.52 -2.59
N LEU A 303 -7.12 7.26 -2.80
CA LEU A 303 -7.26 8.67 -2.45
C LEU A 303 -8.32 8.85 -1.37
N THR A 304 -8.00 9.64 -0.33
CA THR A 304 -8.99 10.11 0.64
C THR A 304 -9.75 11.28 0.04
N ARG A 305 -11.05 11.12 -0.18
CA ARG A 305 -11.91 12.17 -0.76
C ARG A 305 -12.53 12.97 0.36
N LEU A 306 -12.31 14.28 0.35
CA LEU A 306 -12.85 15.20 1.34
C LEU A 306 -14.24 15.69 0.94
N HIS A 307 -14.49 15.89 -0.35
CA HIS A 307 -15.67 16.59 -0.85
C HIS A 307 -16.64 15.69 -1.65
N SER A 308 -16.12 14.61 -2.24
CA SER A 308 -16.85 13.73 -3.16
C SER A 308 -16.96 12.28 -2.65
N ALA A 309 -16.85 12.07 -1.33
CA ALA A 309 -16.79 10.74 -0.72
C ALA A 309 -17.99 9.83 -1.09
N GLY A 310 -19.19 10.39 -1.32
CA GLY A 310 -20.36 9.63 -1.74
C GLY A 310 -20.42 9.27 -3.22
N PHE A 311 -19.57 9.86 -4.06
CA PHE A 311 -19.34 9.40 -5.44
C PHE A 311 -18.34 8.26 -5.44
N VAL A 312 -18.75 7.11 -4.90
CA VAL A 312 -17.89 5.93 -4.70
C VAL A 312 -17.13 5.55 -5.98
N ASN A 313 -17.82 5.61 -7.14
CA ASN A 313 -17.25 5.31 -8.46
C ASN A 313 -16.71 6.53 -9.19
N LYS A 314 -16.34 7.58 -8.44
CA LYS A 314 -15.74 8.80 -8.97
C LYS A 314 -16.76 9.51 -9.89
N PHE A 315 -16.29 10.14 -10.97
CA PHE A 315 -17.16 10.79 -11.95
C PHE A 315 -18.25 9.88 -12.56
N MET A 316 -18.02 8.56 -12.62
CA MET A 316 -19.00 7.63 -13.19
C MET A 316 -20.32 7.60 -12.43
N ASP A 317 -20.30 8.02 -11.15
CA ASP A 317 -21.50 8.07 -10.33
C ASP A 317 -22.39 9.29 -10.62
N LEU A 318 -21.86 10.32 -11.28
CA LEU A 318 -22.62 11.53 -11.66
C LEU A 318 -23.83 11.19 -12.52
N ARG A 319 -23.72 10.18 -13.39
CA ARG A 319 -24.78 9.74 -14.29
C ARG A 319 -26.03 9.21 -13.60
N TYR A 320 -25.89 8.74 -12.36
CA TYR A 320 -26.99 8.17 -11.58
C TYR A 320 -27.81 9.26 -10.89
N LEU A 321 -27.26 10.47 -10.72
CA LEU A 321 -27.96 11.55 -10.02
C LEU A 321 -29.32 11.89 -10.64
N LYS A 322 -29.43 11.87 -11.97
CA LYS A 322 -30.69 12.14 -12.70
C LYS A 322 -31.82 11.17 -12.35
N ASP A 323 -31.48 9.96 -11.91
CA ASP A 323 -32.41 8.90 -11.53
C ASP A 323 -32.58 8.89 -9.99
N ASP A 324 -31.49 9.05 -9.24
CA ASP A 324 -31.50 9.12 -7.77
C ASP A 324 -32.42 10.25 -7.27
N VAL A 325 -32.41 11.42 -7.90
CA VAL A 325 -33.27 12.57 -7.50
C VAL A 325 -34.76 12.35 -7.79
N LYS A 326 -35.11 11.27 -8.49
CA LYS A 326 -36.49 10.85 -8.78
C LYS A 326 -36.92 9.62 -7.97
N ASP A 327 -35.98 8.99 -7.27
CA ASP A 327 -36.25 7.80 -6.47
C ASP A 327 -37.25 8.11 -5.36
N GLN A 328 -38.38 7.41 -5.37
CA GLN A 328 -39.48 7.68 -4.45
C GLN A 328 -39.10 7.34 -3.00
N TRP A 329 -38.25 6.34 -2.78
CA TRP A 329 -37.82 6.00 -1.43
C TRP A 329 -36.94 7.11 -0.84
N LEU A 330 -36.00 7.65 -1.63
CA LEU A 330 -35.10 8.74 -1.24
C LEU A 330 -35.84 10.06 -1.05
N LEU A 331 -36.79 10.38 -1.93
CA LEU A 331 -37.66 11.56 -1.79
C LEU A 331 -38.45 11.51 -0.47
N ASN A 332 -38.84 10.34 0.01
CA ASN A 332 -39.50 10.16 1.31
C ASN A 332 -38.53 10.24 2.52
N GLN A 333 -37.22 10.36 2.29
CA GLN A 333 -36.22 10.60 3.33
C GLN A 333 -35.82 12.07 3.45
N ILE A 334 -36.23 12.94 2.53
CA ILE A 334 -35.75 14.32 2.42
C ILE A 334 -36.96 15.26 2.51
N ASP A 335 -36.85 16.29 3.35
CA ASP A 335 -37.88 17.30 3.49
C ASP A 335 -38.10 18.03 2.15
N PRO A 336 -39.36 18.28 1.73
CA PRO A 336 -39.65 18.96 0.47
C PRO A 336 -39.06 20.36 0.31
N SER A 337 -38.61 21.01 1.39
CA SER A 337 -37.91 22.31 1.34
C SER A 337 -36.48 22.22 0.81
N ILE A 338 -35.86 21.03 0.81
CA ILE A 338 -34.54 20.80 0.22
C ILE A 338 -34.74 20.45 -1.26
N ASP A 339 -34.42 21.39 -2.15
CA ASP A 339 -34.49 21.13 -3.60
C ASP A 339 -33.33 20.24 -4.07
N ILE A 340 -33.59 18.94 -4.13
CA ILE A 340 -32.68 17.97 -4.74
C ILE A 340 -32.92 17.75 -6.24
N LYS A 341 -34.04 18.22 -6.79
CA LYS A 341 -34.36 18.02 -8.23
C LYS A 341 -33.42 18.83 -9.10
N GLY A 342 -33.01 20.00 -8.62
CA GLY A 342 -31.97 20.82 -9.23
C GLY A 342 -30.70 20.04 -9.51
N LEU A 343 -30.27 19.13 -8.63
CA LEU A 343 -28.99 18.41 -8.71
C LEU A 343 -28.82 17.51 -9.96
N GLY A 344 -29.89 17.25 -10.71
CA GLY A 344 -29.81 16.51 -11.96
C GLY A 344 -28.81 17.10 -12.96
N HIS A 345 -28.61 18.43 -12.96
CA HIS A 345 -27.66 19.11 -13.87
C HIS A 345 -26.19 18.73 -13.66
N LEU A 346 -25.85 18.11 -12.53
CA LEU A 346 -24.50 17.63 -12.24
C LEU A 346 -24.06 16.53 -13.22
N ASP A 347 -25.01 15.87 -13.90
CA ASP A 347 -24.73 14.88 -14.95
C ASP A 347 -23.98 15.46 -16.16
N GLN A 348 -24.06 16.79 -16.38
CA GLN A 348 -23.36 17.49 -17.45
C GLN A 348 -21.83 17.39 -17.33
N LEU A 349 -21.31 17.14 -16.11
CA LEU A 349 -19.88 16.90 -15.91
C LEU A 349 -19.42 15.51 -16.36
N GLU A 350 -20.32 14.51 -16.47
CA GLU A 350 -19.93 13.14 -16.81
C GLU A 350 -19.22 13.10 -18.15
N GLY A 351 -19.80 13.71 -19.19
CA GLY A 351 -19.27 13.68 -20.56
C GLY A 351 -17.84 14.19 -20.67
N PRO A 352 -17.55 15.46 -20.31
CA PRO A 352 -16.22 16.03 -20.41
C PRO A 352 -15.16 15.30 -19.56
N ILE A 353 -15.52 14.85 -18.35
CA ILE A 353 -14.60 14.07 -17.51
C ILE A 353 -14.34 12.70 -18.12
N LYS A 354 -15.38 12.03 -18.64
CA LYS A 354 -15.26 10.73 -19.31
C LYS A 354 -14.38 10.81 -20.55
N GLU A 355 -14.52 11.84 -21.38
CA GLU A 355 -13.67 12.03 -22.57
C GLU A 355 -12.19 12.17 -22.19
N LEU A 356 -11.89 12.89 -21.12
CA LEU A 356 -10.53 13.01 -20.60
C LEU A 356 -10.03 11.68 -20.03
N ASP A 357 -10.87 11.00 -19.24
CA ASP A 357 -10.56 9.70 -18.65
C ASP A 357 -10.26 8.64 -19.72
N GLU A 358 -11.05 8.59 -20.79
CA GLU A 358 -10.85 7.66 -21.92
C GLU A 358 -9.53 7.91 -22.64
N LYS A 359 -9.08 9.16 -22.76
CA LYS A 359 -7.74 9.49 -23.29
C LYS A 359 -6.65 8.91 -22.39
N TRP A 360 -6.78 9.07 -21.07
CA TRP A 360 -5.81 8.54 -20.11
C TRP A 360 -5.83 7.02 -20.05
N MET A 361 -7.00 6.38 -20.11
CA MET A 361 -7.15 4.92 -20.13
C MET A 361 -6.43 4.30 -21.33
N LYS A 362 -6.49 4.93 -22.52
CA LYS A 362 -5.80 4.45 -23.74
C LYS A 362 -4.28 4.38 -23.59
N ILE A 363 -3.68 5.36 -22.89
CA ILE A 363 -2.23 5.39 -22.66
C ILE A 363 -1.79 4.58 -21.45
N SER A 364 -2.71 4.21 -20.56
CA SER A 364 -2.44 3.50 -19.30
C SER A 364 -2.30 2.00 -19.54
N THR A 365 -1.26 1.62 -20.26
CA THR A 365 -0.91 0.23 -20.55
C THR A 365 0.24 -0.24 -19.67
N GLN A 366 0.36 -1.56 -19.44
CA GLN A 366 1.49 -2.11 -18.70
C GLN A 366 2.85 -1.71 -19.31
N ASN A 367 2.92 -1.64 -20.65
CA ASN A 367 4.12 -1.18 -21.35
C ASN A 367 4.43 0.29 -21.00
N ALA A 368 3.45 1.19 -21.12
CA ALA A 368 3.62 2.58 -20.76
C ALA A 368 4.01 2.78 -19.28
N TYR A 369 3.41 2.02 -18.37
CA TYR A 369 3.78 2.04 -16.95
C TYR A 369 5.24 1.66 -16.72
N ASN A 370 5.67 0.52 -17.28
CA ASN A 370 7.05 0.06 -17.14
C ASN A 370 8.04 1.07 -17.72
N THR A 371 7.72 1.65 -18.89
CA THR A 371 8.54 2.65 -19.56
C THR A 371 8.63 3.94 -18.75
N VAL A 372 7.50 4.53 -18.36
CA VAL A 372 7.47 5.79 -17.59
C VAL A 372 8.18 5.62 -16.26
N ARG A 373 8.01 4.49 -15.57
CA ARG A 373 8.72 4.21 -14.32
C ARG A 373 10.24 4.18 -14.51
N ARG A 374 10.73 3.48 -15.54
CA ARG A 374 12.17 3.41 -15.83
C ARG A 374 12.72 4.76 -16.27
N LEU A 375 11.98 5.51 -17.09
CA LEU A 375 12.33 6.88 -17.46
C LEU A 375 12.42 7.80 -16.24
N ALA A 376 11.47 7.70 -15.30
CA ALA A 376 11.50 8.44 -14.05
C ALA A 376 12.71 8.04 -13.18
N GLY A 377 13.03 6.74 -13.11
CA GLY A 377 14.22 6.25 -12.42
C GLY A 377 15.53 6.76 -13.02
N ALA A 378 15.65 6.72 -14.35
CA ALA A 378 16.78 7.28 -15.08
C ALA A 378 16.90 8.79 -14.86
N HIS A 379 15.79 9.52 -14.93
CA HIS A 379 15.74 10.95 -14.66
C HIS A 379 16.22 11.29 -13.25
N ALA A 380 15.71 10.60 -12.23
CA ALA A 380 16.08 10.86 -10.84
C ALA A 380 17.57 10.62 -10.58
N LEU A 381 18.15 9.56 -11.17
CA LEU A 381 19.58 9.28 -11.07
C LEU A 381 20.42 10.38 -11.74
N LEU A 382 20.03 10.80 -12.95
CA LEU A 382 20.71 11.87 -13.68
C LEU A 382 20.58 13.24 -12.98
N ASN A 383 19.45 13.53 -12.34
CA ASN A 383 19.22 14.78 -11.60
C ASN A 383 19.98 14.83 -10.27
N SER A 384 20.39 13.69 -9.73
CA SER A 384 21.20 13.62 -8.51
C SER A 384 22.70 13.90 -8.73
N GLU A 385 23.18 13.87 -9.97
CA GLU A 385 24.58 14.17 -10.30
C GLU A 385 24.89 15.67 -10.09
N THR A 386 26.01 15.99 -9.44
CA THR A 386 26.43 17.37 -9.25
C THR A 386 26.94 17.99 -10.56
N SER A 387 26.91 19.33 -10.64
CA SER A 387 27.34 20.07 -11.84
C SER A 387 28.83 19.87 -12.23
N ALA A 388 29.66 19.31 -11.34
CA ALA A 388 31.07 19.06 -11.59
C ALA A 388 31.27 18.00 -12.69
N GLU A 389 32.35 18.12 -13.47
CA GLU A 389 32.71 17.09 -14.45
C GLU A 389 33.45 15.97 -13.73
N LEU A 390 32.96 14.73 -13.83
CA LEU A 390 33.66 13.56 -13.34
C LEU A 390 34.93 13.35 -14.18
N THR A 391 36.10 13.52 -13.55
CA THR A 391 37.39 13.37 -14.21
C THR A 391 37.93 11.95 -14.05
N ARG A 392 38.90 11.57 -14.90
CA ARG A 392 39.63 10.30 -14.72
C ARG A 392 40.23 10.18 -13.32
N SER A 393 40.81 11.26 -12.80
CA SER A 393 41.41 11.27 -11.46
C SER A 393 40.37 10.99 -10.36
N HIS A 394 39.13 11.49 -10.50
CA HIS A 394 38.05 11.20 -9.55
C HIS A 394 37.73 9.71 -9.54
N LEU A 395 37.48 9.13 -10.71
CA LEU A 395 37.20 7.68 -10.83
C LEU A 395 38.36 6.86 -10.28
N GLU A 396 39.60 7.12 -10.71
CA GLU A 396 40.78 6.38 -10.25
C GLU A 396 40.94 6.46 -8.71
N THR A 397 40.70 7.63 -8.13
CA THR A 397 40.76 7.84 -6.67
C THR A 397 39.71 7.01 -5.94
N GLU A 398 38.46 7.03 -6.41
CA GLU A 398 37.38 6.25 -5.80
C GLU A 398 37.59 4.74 -5.98
N MET A 399 38.04 4.31 -7.15
CA MET A 399 38.43 2.92 -7.41
C MET A 399 39.54 2.46 -6.47
N GLU A 400 40.58 3.27 -6.29
CA GLU A 400 41.64 2.97 -5.32
C GLU A 400 41.14 2.94 -3.88
N MET A 401 40.24 3.85 -3.50
CA MET A 401 39.64 3.84 -2.17
C MET A 401 38.83 2.58 -1.91
N ILE A 402 38.05 2.12 -2.88
CA ILE A 402 37.30 0.86 -2.80
C ILE A 402 38.28 -0.33 -2.72
N GLU A 403 39.29 -0.39 -3.59
CA GLU A 403 40.24 -1.50 -3.62
C GLU A 403 41.09 -1.57 -2.34
N LYS A 404 41.51 -0.42 -1.77
CA LYS A 404 42.22 -0.36 -0.47
C LYS A 404 41.38 -0.89 0.69
N ARG A 405 40.05 -0.74 0.61
CA ARG A 405 39.08 -1.24 1.61
C ARG A 405 38.69 -2.70 1.37
N ARG A 406 39.20 -3.32 0.30
CA ARG A 406 38.95 -4.72 -0.08
C ARG A 406 40.14 -5.60 0.30
N THR A 407 40.06 -6.24 1.46
CA THR A 407 41.15 -7.04 2.02
C THR A 407 40.84 -8.54 2.14
N TYR A 408 39.56 -8.94 2.09
CA TYR A 408 39.11 -10.28 2.40
C TYR A 408 38.45 -11.02 1.22
N ARG A 409 38.84 -12.29 0.99
CA ARG A 409 38.44 -13.07 -0.21
C ARG A 409 37.50 -14.27 0.06
N ARG A 410 37.15 -14.60 1.32
CA ARG A 410 36.30 -15.79 1.63
C ARG A 410 34.85 -15.43 2.00
N VAL A 411 34.14 -14.75 1.10
CA VAL A 411 32.77 -14.27 1.36
C VAL A 411 31.68 -15.26 0.88
N ALA A 412 32.04 -16.22 0.02
CA ALA A 412 31.08 -17.09 -0.65
C ALA A 412 30.38 -18.11 0.26
N GLU A 413 31.09 -18.69 1.23
CA GLU A 413 30.50 -19.68 2.15
C GLU A 413 29.52 -19.02 3.14
N VAL A 414 29.77 -17.76 3.50
CA VAL A 414 28.98 -17.00 4.47
C VAL A 414 27.58 -16.73 3.95
N SER A 415 27.47 -16.12 2.76
CA SER A 415 26.16 -15.75 2.20
C SER A 415 25.32 -16.97 1.85
N MET A 416 25.92 -18.04 1.31
CA MET A 416 25.21 -19.27 0.98
C MET A 416 24.59 -19.91 2.23
N LYS A 417 25.36 -20.06 3.32
CA LYS A 417 24.86 -20.65 4.57
C LYS A 417 23.81 -19.76 5.24
N GLN A 418 24.03 -18.46 5.31
CA GLN A 418 23.07 -17.53 5.90
C GLN A 418 21.76 -17.49 5.13
N ASN A 419 21.80 -17.45 3.79
CA ASN A 419 20.61 -17.52 2.95
C ASN A 419 19.82 -18.81 3.18
N LEU A 420 20.52 -19.95 3.30
CA LEU A 420 19.87 -21.25 3.61
C LEU A 420 19.18 -21.23 4.97
N ILE A 421 19.83 -20.72 6.02
CA ILE A 421 19.23 -20.67 7.35
C ILE A 421 18.05 -19.70 7.40
N LEU A 422 18.15 -18.54 6.74
CA LEU A 422 17.05 -17.57 6.64
C LEU A 422 15.83 -18.14 5.95
N GLU A 423 16.05 -18.92 4.90
CA GLU A 423 14.98 -19.62 4.22
C GLU A 423 14.26 -20.60 5.17
N ARG A 424 15.03 -21.40 5.91
CA ARG A 424 14.51 -22.38 6.86
C ARG A 424 13.78 -21.68 8.01
N ALA A 425 14.34 -20.57 8.49
CA ALA A 425 13.73 -19.71 9.50
C ALA A 425 12.43 -19.07 8.99
N GLY A 426 12.39 -18.61 7.74
CA GLY A 426 11.19 -18.09 7.10
C GLY A 426 10.08 -19.15 7.00
N THR A 427 10.46 -20.38 6.65
CA THR A 427 9.53 -21.53 6.62
C THR A 427 8.92 -21.81 8.00
N LEU A 428 9.75 -21.86 9.04
CA LEU A 428 9.28 -22.06 10.41
C LEU A 428 8.41 -20.89 10.90
N ASN A 429 8.86 -19.65 10.69
CA ASN A 429 8.14 -18.45 11.12
C ASN A 429 6.75 -18.42 10.48
N LYS A 430 6.66 -18.71 9.18
CA LYS A 430 5.39 -18.83 8.47
C LYS A 430 4.45 -19.84 9.13
N LYS A 431 4.92 -21.07 9.37
CA LYS A 431 4.09 -22.12 9.98
C LYS A 431 3.66 -21.77 11.41
N LEU A 432 4.56 -21.18 12.21
CA LEU A 432 4.26 -20.75 13.57
C LEU A 432 3.28 -19.59 13.61
N ALA A 433 3.43 -18.60 12.72
CA ALA A 433 2.50 -17.48 12.59
C ALA A 433 1.10 -17.97 12.18
N THR A 434 1.02 -18.90 11.24
CA THR A 434 -0.22 -19.59 10.85
C THR A 434 -0.84 -20.34 12.04
N LEU A 435 -0.05 -21.08 12.84
CA LEU A 435 -0.55 -21.72 14.06
C LEU A 435 -1.05 -20.71 15.11
N SER A 436 -0.34 -19.60 15.30
CA SER A 436 -0.76 -18.52 16.19
C SER A 436 -2.06 -17.86 15.72
N LEU A 437 -2.26 -17.73 14.40
CA LEU A 437 -3.49 -17.23 13.81
C LEU A 437 -4.65 -18.19 14.04
N ILE A 438 -4.44 -19.50 13.81
CA ILE A 438 -5.43 -20.55 14.11
C ILE A 438 -5.87 -20.45 15.57
N GLY A 439 -4.93 -20.37 16.51
CA GLY A 439 -5.24 -20.22 17.95
C GLY A 439 -6.05 -18.97 18.25
N SER A 440 -5.71 -17.84 17.62
CA SER A 440 -6.43 -16.57 17.81
C SER A 440 -7.86 -16.62 17.25
N MET A 441 -8.05 -17.25 16.08
CA MET A 441 -9.38 -17.46 15.50
C MET A 441 -10.22 -18.44 16.33
N ALA A 442 -9.59 -19.49 16.87
CA ALA A 442 -10.25 -20.48 17.71
C ALA A 442 -10.87 -19.85 18.97
N ILE A 443 -10.17 -18.89 19.60
CA ILE A 443 -10.71 -18.16 20.77
C ILE A 443 -12.02 -17.44 20.43
N GLN A 444 -12.10 -16.81 19.24
CA GLN A 444 -13.27 -16.03 18.83
C GLN A 444 -14.51 -16.90 18.53
N ILE A 445 -14.31 -18.20 18.25
CA ILE A 445 -15.39 -19.11 17.86
C ILE A 445 -15.82 -20.07 18.98
N LYS A 446 -15.14 -20.07 20.13
CA LYS A 446 -15.48 -20.87 21.32
C LYS A 446 -16.92 -20.67 21.78
N GLU A 447 -17.31 -19.41 21.97
CA GLU A 447 -18.67 -19.06 22.42
C GLU A 447 -19.73 -19.46 21.38
N PRO A 448 -19.63 -19.07 20.09
CA PRO A 448 -20.55 -19.53 19.04
C PRO A 448 -20.74 -21.05 18.99
N ILE A 449 -19.67 -21.83 19.11
CA ILE A 449 -19.76 -23.30 19.13
C ILE A 449 -20.44 -23.80 20.41
N SER A 450 -20.10 -23.23 21.57
CA SER A 450 -20.69 -23.64 22.86
C SER A 450 -22.19 -23.37 22.94
N CYS A 451 -22.69 -22.37 22.20
CA CYS A 451 -24.09 -22.00 22.14
C CYS A 451 -24.85 -22.60 20.93
N LEU A 452 -24.20 -23.50 20.17
CA LEU A 452 -24.80 -24.09 18.98
C LEU A 452 -26.07 -24.89 19.34
N SER A 453 -27.17 -24.57 18.67
CA SER A 453 -28.50 -25.17 18.83
C SER A 453 -29.32 -24.94 17.57
N LYS A 454 -30.51 -25.54 17.48
CA LYS A 454 -31.42 -25.33 16.35
C LYS A 454 -31.88 -23.87 16.19
N ASN A 455 -31.82 -23.08 17.26
CA ASN A 455 -32.15 -21.66 17.27
C ASN A 455 -30.91 -20.76 17.13
N SER A 456 -29.74 -21.33 16.85
CA SER A 456 -28.52 -20.54 16.62
C SER A 456 -28.74 -19.53 15.50
N SER A 457 -28.20 -18.33 15.71
CA SER A 457 -28.28 -17.29 14.71
C SER A 457 -27.56 -17.73 13.43
N PHE A 458 -28.06 -17.27 12.29
CA PHE A 458 -27.38 -17.45 11.01
C PHE A 458 -25.92 -16.96 11.08
N ASP A 459 -25.68 -15.88 11.83
CA ASP A 459 -24.35 -15.30 12.03
C ASP A 459 -23.40 -16.24 12.76
N ASP A 460 -23.83 -16.90 13.83
CA ASP A 460 -22.99 -17.84 14.59
C ASP A 460 -22.62 -19.05 13.73
N VAL A 461 -23.61 -19.66 13.06
CA VAL A 461 -23.39 -20.79 12.16
C VAL A 461 -22.42 -20.42 11.04
N ARG A 462 -22.58 -19.22 10.48
CA ARG A 462 -21.72 -18.74 9.40
C ARG A 462 -20.30 -18.43 9.87
N ARG A 463 -20.12 -17.84 11.06
CA ARG A 463 -18.80 -17.64 11.66
C ARG A 463 -18.09 -18.97 11.88
N ILE A 464 -18.81 -20.00 12.31
CA ILE A 464 -18.26 -21.35 12.48
C ILE A 464 -17.85 -21.93 11.12
N LEU A 465 -18.69 -21.79 10.10
CA LEU A 465 -18.36 -22.24 8.74
C LEU A 465 -17.08 -21.58 8.22
N GLN A 466 -16.99 -20.25 8.36
CA GLN A 466 -15.83 -19.46 7.96
C GLN A 466 -14.57 -19.87 8.72
N PHE A 467 -14.69 -20.09 10.04
CA PHE A 467 -13.59 -20.60 10.84
C PHE A 467 -13.10 -21.95 10.32
N MET A 468 -14.01 -22.88 10.00
CA MET A 468 -13.66 -24.22 9.53
C MET A 468 -13.00 -24.21 8.15
N GLN A 469 -13.49 -23.36 7.25
CA GLN A 469 -12.87 -23.13 5.94
C GLN A 469 -11.48 -22.52 6.11
N GLY A 470 -11.36 -21.42 6.87
CA GLY A 470 -10.07 -20.80 7.17
C GLY A 470 -9.08 -21.77 7.84
N LEU A 471 -9.55 -22.61 8.77
CA LEU A 471 -8.74 -23.62 9.44
C LEU A 471 -8.17 -24.62 8.43
N LYS A 472 -8.98 -25.11 7.49
CA LYS A 472 -8.52 -26.06 6.46
C LYS A 472 -7.42 -25.46 5.58
N PHE A 473 -7.60 -24.24 5.08
CA PHE A 473 -6.54 -23.53 4.35
C PHE A 473 -5.27 -23.35 5.20
N GLN A 474 -5.41 -22.84 6.43
CA GLN A 474 -4.25 -22.56 7.29
C GLN A 474 -3.51 -23.86 7.64
N LEU A 475 -4.21 -24.98 7.85
CA LEU A 475 -3.57 -26.27 8.08
C LEU A 475 -2.78 -26.78 6.87
N SER A 476 -3.19 -26.46 5.63
CA SER A 476 -2.37 -26.75 4.45
C SER A 476 -1.01 -26.04 4.49
N ILE A 477 -0.94 -24.83 5.08
CA ILE A 477 0.30 -24.10 5.31
C ILE A 477 1.12 -24.78 6.40
N VAL A 478 0.52 -25.08 7.55
CA VAL A 478 1.20 -25.75 8.68
C VAL A 478 1.82 -27.08 8.23
N THR A 479 1.12 -27.82 7.38
CA THR A 479 1.49 -29.17 6.93
C THR A 479 2.28 -29.21 5.63
N SER A 480 2.41 -28.08 4.93
CA SER A 480 3.23 -28.01 3.71
C SER A 480 4.66 -28.52 3.96
N ALA A 481 5.25 -29.25 3.02
CA ALA A 481 6.65 -29.66 3.19
C ALA A 481 7.60 -28.44 3.18
N PRO A 482 8.71 -28.47 3.94
CA PRO A 482 9.13 -29.52 4.90
C PRO A 482 8.34 -29.48 6.22
N ALA A 483 8.24 -30.62 6.92
CA ALA A 483 7.65 -30.66 8.27
C ALA A 483 8.60 -30.03 9.31
N PHE A 484 8.07 -29.61 10.48
CA PHE A 484 8.86 -28.93 11.52
C PHE A 484 10.14 -29.68 11.89
N LYS A 485 10.03 -31.00 12.10
CA LYS A 485 11.16 -31.89 12.45
C LYS A 485 12.26 -31.95 11.37
N ASP A 486 11.90 -31.69 10.12
CA ASP A 486 12.79 -31.80 8.96
C ASP A 486 13.46 -30.45 8.62
N VAL A 487 13.06 -29.36 9.28
CA VAL A 487 13.71 -28.05 9.11
C VAL A 487 14.91 -27.95 10.03
N ASP A 488 16.11 -28.08 9.47
CA ASP A 488 17.35 -27.95 10.21
C ASP A 488 17.90 -26.51 10.21
N LEU A 489 17.81 -25.80 11.32
CA LEU A 489 18.37 -24.45 11.45
C LEU A 489 19.89 -24.42 11.73
N GLU A 490 20.58 -25.56 11.67
CA GLU A 490 22.01 -25.68 11.99
C GLU A 490 22.36 -25.12 13.38
N THR A 491 21.45 -25.32 14.36
CA THR A 491 21.61 -24.82 15.75
C THR A 491 22.81 -25.44 16.48
N SER A 492 23.33 -26.56 15.98
CA SER A 492 24.55 -27.22 16.47
C SER A 492 25.84 -26.54 15.99
N GLN A 493 25.78 -25.75 14.91
CA GLN A 493 26.91 -24.99 14.36
C GLN A 493 26.49 -23.57 13.91
N PRO A 494 25.98 -22.73 14.82
CA PRO A 494 25.38 -21.43 14.48
C PRO A 494 26.40 -20.32 14.19
N VAL A 495 27.65 -20.67 13.87
CA VAL A 495 28.81 -19.76 13.88
C VAL A 495 28.66 -18.56 12.93
N TYR A 496 27.80 -18.67 11.91
CA TYR A 496 27.51 -17.58 10.95
C TYR A 496 26.34 -16.66 11.36
N ILE A 497 25.74 -16.92 12.51
CA ILE A 497 24.58 -16.20 13.06
C ILE A 497 24.95 -15.59 14.41
N ILE A 498 25.21 -16.42 15.41
CA ILE A 498 25.39 -15.95 16.80
C ILE A 498 26.72 -15.21 16.97
N ASP A 499 27.77 -15.70 16.30
CA ASP A 499 29.13 -15.20 16.41
C ASP A 499 29.49 -14.29 15.24
N ILE A 500 28.50 -13.72 14.55
CA ILE A 500 28.72 -12.98 13.29
C ILE A 500 29.76 -11.85 13.43
N LYS A 501 29.91 -11.26 14.62
CA LYS A 501 30.89 -10.18 14.89
C LYS A 501 32.30 -10.68 15.18
N THR A 502 32.45 -11.91 15.64
CA THR A 502 33.72 -12.50 16.11
C THR A 502 34.25 -13.58 15.17
N ASN A 503 33.37 -14.19 14.37
CA ASN A 503 33.69 -15.26 13.45
C ASN A 503 34.73 -14.80 12.39
N PRO A 504 35.81 -15.57 12.15
CA PRO A 504 36.89 -15.20 11.24
C PRO A 504 36.48 -14.97 9.77
N SER A 505 35.32 -15.49 9.36
CA SER A 505 34.77 -15.35 8.01
C SER A 505 33.84 -14.15 7.84
N THR A 506 33.15 -13.72 8.89
CA THR A 506 32.18 -12.61 8.83
C THR A 506 32.73 -11.31 9.42
N LYS A 507 33.60 -11.38 10.43
CA LYS A 507 34.22 -10.21 11.07
C LYS A 507 34.98 -9.33 10.06
N PRO A 508 35.76 -9.88 9.11
CA PRO A 508 36.40 -9.06 8.07
C PRO A 508 35.37 -8.33 7.21
N CYS A 509 34.30 -9.01 6.76
CA CYS A 509 33.23 -8.40 5.97
C CYS A 509 32.58 -7.23 6.72
N ILE A 510 32.32 -7.37 8.03
CA ILE A 510 31.79 -6.26 8.85
C ILE A 510 32.75 -5.07 8.86
N GLY A 511 34.04 -5.33 9.01
CA GLY A 511 35.07 -4.29 8.95
C GLY A 511 35.07 -3.56 7.61
N GLU A 512 34.95 -4.30 6.51
CA GLU A 512 34.95 -3.75 5.15
C GLU A 512 33.66 -3.01 4.82
N PHE A 513 32.49 -3.51 5.23
CA PHE A 513 31.21 -2.80 5.06
C PHE A 513 31.20 -1.49 5.86
N LYS A 514 31.78 -1.49 7.06
CA LYS A 514 32.00 -0.28 7.84
C LYS A 514 32.93 0.69 7.10
N GLN A 515 34.04 0.22 6.57
CA GLN A 515 34.93 1.07 5.79
C GLN A 515 34.25 1.59 4.52
N MET A 516 33.48 0.78 3.78
CA MET A 516 32.72 1.24 2.61
C MET A 516 31.70 2.32 2.98
N GLN A 517 31.08 2.24 4.16
CA GLN A 517 30.16 3.28 4.64
C GLN A 517 30.82 4.66 4.71
N GLU A 518 32.11 4.71 5.07
CA GLU A 518 32.93 5.93 5.19
C GLU A 518 33.38 6.50 3.82
N LEU A 519 32.89 5.99 2.68
CA LEU A 519 33.12 6.64 1.38
C LEU A 519 32.43 8.02 1.35
N GLY A 520 33.06 8.99 0.70
CA GLY A 520 32.59 10.39 0.69
C GLY A 520 31.48 10.65 -0.33
N SER A 521 31.11 11.92 -0.45
CA SER A 521 30.18 12.41 -1.49
C SER A 521 30.69 12.11 -2.91
N ASP A 522 32.01 12.14 -3.12
CA ASP A 522 32.62 11.92 -4.43
C ASP A 522 32.34 10.50 -4.96
N PHE A 523 32.32 9.50 -4.08
CA PHE A 523 31.86 8.15 -4.43
C PHE A 523 30.39 8.14 -4.81
N ASP A 524 29.54 8.87 -4.07
CA ASP A 524 28.10 8.89 -4.33
C ASP A 524 27.80 9.45 -5.72
N GLU A 525 28.54 10.48 -6.15
CA GLU A 525 28.46 11.03 -7.51
C GLU A 525 28.85 9.98 -8.57
N VAL A 526 29.98 9.31 -8.41
CA VAL A 526 30.43 8.27 -9.35
C VAL A 526 29.45 7.09 -9.41
N ALA A 527 28.92 6.67 -8.26
CA ALA A 527 27.97 5.58 -8.18
C ALA A 527 26.62 5.93 -8.79
N GLN A 528 26.14 7.16 -8.59
CA GLN A 528 24.93 7.67 -9.24
C GLN A 528 25.08 7.69 -10.76
N ALA A 529 26.21 8.18 -11.28
CA ALA A 529 26.49 8.17 -12.71
C ALA A 529 26.54 6.75 -13.30
N ALA A 530 27.22 5.83 -12.61
CA ALA A 530 27.23 4.42 -12.98
C ALA A 530 25.81 3.81 -12.99
N MET A 531 24.98 4.11 -11.98
CA MET A 531 23.60 3.65 -11.92
C MET A 531 22.74 4.25 -13.04
N ALA A 532 22.94 5.52 -13.41
CA ALA A 532 22.26 6.16 -14.52
C ALA A 532 22.61 5.48 -15.86
N VAL A 533 23.90 5.16 -16.08
CA VAL A 533 24.35 4.38 -17.26
C VAL A 533 23.68 3.01 -17.30
N ILE A 534 23.59 2.31 -16.17
CA ILE A 534 22.91 1.01 -16.10
C ILE A 534 21.44 1.15 -16.47
N GLU A 535 20.72 2.12 -15.90
CA GLU A 535 19.28 2.28 -16.15
C GLU A 535 19.00 2.66 -17.62
N VAL A 536 19.79 3.56 -18.20
CA VAL A 536 19.69 3.92 -19.63
C VAL A 536 20.00 2.72 -20.53
N ARG A 537 21.05 1.94 -20.21
CA ARG A 537 21.39 0.71 -20.94
C ARG A 537 20.24 -0.30 -20.89
N GLU A 538 19.58 -0.46 -19.75
CA GLU A 538 18.43 -1.36 -19.61
C GLU A 538 17.15 -0.83 -20.28
N LEU A 539 16.97 0.49 -20.39
CA LEU A 539 15.92 1.12 -21.21
C LEU A 539 16.12 0.83 -22.69
N ILE A 540 17.34 1.04 -23.21
CA ILE A 540 17.68 0.77 -24.61
C ILE A 540 17.46 -0.72 -24.95
N LYS A 541 17.91 -1.63 -24.08
CA LYS A 541 17.72 -3.09 -24.26
C LYS A 541 16.27 -3.54 -24.22
N ALA A 542 15.38 -2.80 -23.56
CA ALA A 542 13.96 -3.15 -23.50
C ALA A 542 13.23 -2.94 -24.83
N GLY A 543 13.86 -2.29 -25.81
CA GLY A 543 13.30 -1.96 -27.11
C GLY A 543 12.98 -0.47 -27.25
N ASP A 544 12.74 -0.02 -28.49
CA ASP A 544 12.35 1.36 -28.78
C ASP A 544 10.92 1.63 -28.30
N VAL A 545 10.79 2.48 -27.28
CA VAL A 545 9.51 2.90 -26.69
C VAL A 545 9.12 4.32 -27.10
N THR A 546 9.83 4.96 -28.03
CA THR A 546 9.59 6.33 -28.46
C THR A 546 8.16 6.53 -28.97
N LYS A 547 7.60 5.55 -29.68
CA LYS A 547 6.20 5.57 -30.12
C LYS A 547 5.23 5.62 -28.94
N THR A 548 5.38 4.70 -27.98
CA THR A 548 4.56 4.66 -26.76
C THR A 548 4.66 5.98 -25.99
N MET A 549 5.86 6.55 -25.88
CA MET A 549 6.05 7.82 -25.21
C MET A 549 5.41 9.00 -25.95
N LYS A 550 5.48 9.06 -27.28
CA LYS A 550 4.78 10.09 -28.06
C LYS A 550 3.27 10.05 -27.88
N GLU A 551 2.69 8.86 -27.76
CA GLU A 551 1.26 8.68 -27.46
C GLU A 551 0.93 9.18 -26.04
N VAL A 552 1.76 8.85 -25.05
CA VAL A 552 1.63 9.33 -23.66
C VAL A 552 1.73 10.85 -23.59
N THR A 553 2.81 11.44 -24.13
CA THR A 553 3.08 12.88 -24.01
C THR A 553 2.03 13.72 -24.74
N LEU A 554 1.50 13.25 -25.88
CA LEU A 554 0.40 13.89 -26.59
C LEU A 554 -0.90 13.88 -25.78
N ALA A 555 -1.30 12.74 -25.23
CA ALA A 555 -2.53 12.64 -24.46
C ALA A 555 -2.51 13.54 -23.20
N LEU A 556 -1.34 13.68 -22.57
CA LEU A 556 -1.17 14.52 -21.39
C LEU A 556 -1.13 16.02 -21.75
N SER A 557 -0.42 16.43 -22.82
CA SER A 557 -0.43 17.84 -23.24
C SER A 557 -1.83 18.33 -23.62
N ASP A 558 -2.63 17.46 -24.22
CA ASP A 558 -3.99 17.77 -24.66
C ASP A 558 -5.00 17.81 -23.50
N SER A 559 -4.58 17.43 -22.29
CA SER A 559 -5.47 17.38 -21.11
C SER A 559 -5.85 18.77 -20.60
N SER A 560 -5.00 19.78 -20.79
CA SER A 560 -5.22 21.16 -20.33
C SER A 560 -6.53 21.79 -20.83
N ALA A 561 -6.85 21.60 -22.12
CA ALA A 561 -8.08 22.10 -22.73
C ALA A 561 -9.34 21.39 -22.18
N SER A 562 -9.25 20.08 -21.93
CA SER A 562 -10.33 19.32 -21.29
C SER A 562 -10.56 19.78 -19.85
N LEU A 563 -9.50 20.00 -19.07
CA LEU A 563 -9.59 20.52 -17.70
C LEU A 563 -10.24 21.92 -17.66
N ALA A 564 -9.87 22.81 -18.60
CA ALA A 564 -10.50 24.12 -18.71
C ALA A 564 -12.01 24.04 -19.00
N SER A 565 -12.42 23.07 -19.83
CA SER A 565 -13.84 22.83 -20.13
C SER A 565 -14.61 22.32 -18.92
N ILE A 566 -14.02 21.41 -18.13
CA ILE A 566 -14.60 20.90 -16.88
C ILE A 566 -14.76 22.04 -15.86
N ARG A 567 -13.71 22.86 -15.67
CA ARG A 567 -13.76 24.02 -14.77
C ARG A 567 -14.86 24.99 -15.13
N LYS A 568 -15.05 25.26 -16.43
CA LYS A 568 -16.12 26.16 -16.90
C LYS A 568 -17.51 25.69 -16.46
N ILE A 569 -17.76 24.39 -16.45
CA ILE A 569 -19.04 23.83 -15.98
C ILE A 569 -19.16 24.00 -14.46
N LEU A 570 -18.11 23.66 -13.70
CA LEU A 570 -18.10 23.86 -12.24
C LEU A 570 -18.25 25.33 -11.83
N ASP A 571 -17.70 26.26 -12.63
CA ASP A 571 -17.83 27.70 -12.39
C ASP A 571 -19.27 28.20 -12.60
N THR A 572 -20.08 27.58 -13.46
CA THR A 572 -21.51 27.95 -13.55
C THR A 572 -22.25 27.70 -12.23
N TRP A 573 -21.79 26.75 -11.42
CA TRP A 573 -22.41 26.42 -10.13
C TRP A 573 -22.04 27.41 -9.03
N LYS A 574 -20.98 28.20 -9.21
CA LYS A 574 -20.69 29.34 -8.34
C LYS A 574 -21.72 30.46 -8.50
N ALA A 575 -22.26 30.62 -9.71
CA ALA A 575 -23.12 31.75 -10.09
C ALA A 575 -24.60 31.54 -9.72
N ASP A 576 -25.05 30.30 -9.52
CA ASP A 576 -26.44 29.98 -9.15
C ASP A 576 -26.77 30.30 -7.67
N GLY A 577 -25.78 30.73 -6.89
CA GLY A 577 -25.88 31.08 -5.47
C GLY A 577 -26.73 32.32 -5.13
N THR A 578 -27.35 33.00 -6.11
CA THR A 578 -28.18 34.19 -5.85
C THR A 578 -29.61 33.90 -5.37
N GLY A 579 -30.01 32.63 -5.19
CA GLY A 579 -31.39 32.26 -4.87
C GLY A 579 -31.62 31.31 -3.68
N GLY A 580 -30.59 30.92 -2.92
CA GLY A 580 -30.74 29.95 -1.83
C GLY A 580 -31.35 30.56 -0.56
N ASP A 581 -32.39 29.93 -0.01
CA ASP A 581 -32.96 30.29 1.28
C ASP A 581 -31.87 30.29 2.36
N LYS A 582 -31.58 31.48 2.92
CA LYS A 582 -30.53 31.68 3.94
C LYS A 582 -30.76 30.79 5.17
N ASN A 583 -32.00 30.39 5.43
CA ASN A 583 -32.34 29.48 6.53
C ASN A 583 -31.88 28.05 6.24
N LEU A 584 -32.11 27.54 5.02
CA LEU A 584 -31.64 26.22 4.60
C LEU A 584 -30.09 26.15 4.59
N ALA A 585 -29.44 27.24 4.16
CA ALA A 585 -27.99 27.37 4.18
C ALA A 585 -27.40 27.36 5.61
N ARG A 586 -28.10 27.95 6.60
CA ARG A 586 -27.71 27.93 8.02
C ARG A 586 -27.88 26.53 8.63
N ASN A 587 -28.94 25.82 8.28
CA ASN A 587 -29.32 24.57 8.93
C ASN A 587 -28.59 23.33 8.37
N LEU A 588 -28.01 23.42 7.17
CA LEU A 588 -27.16 22.37 6.57
C LEU A 588 -25.65 22.63 6.74
N LYS A 589 -25.24 23.39 7.77
CA LYS A 589 -23.82 23.74 8.01
C LYS A 589 -22.93 22.51 8.24
N ASP A 590 -23.44 21.49 8.93
CA ASP A 590 -22.69 20.26 9.25
C ASP A 590 -22.74 19.21 8.12
N LEU A 591 -23.52 19.49 7.06
CA LEU A 591 -23.72 18.56 5.95
C LEU A 591 -22.41 18.11 5.30
N PRO A 592 -21.37 18.96 5.09
CA PRO A 592 -20.11 18.49 4.52
C PRO A 592 -19.41 17.41 5.37
N GLN A 593 -19.39 17.57 6.69
CA GLN A 593 -18.78 16.58 7.58
C GLN A 593 -19.60 15.30 7.61
N LEU A 594 -20.93 15.40 7.73
CA LEU A 594 -21.83 14.25 7.70
C LEU A 594 -21.76 13.52 6.35
N SER A 595 -21.73 14.26 5.24
CA SER A 595 -21.59 13.76 3.88
C SER A 595 -20.31 12.96 3.71
N LYS A 596 -19.19 13.48 4.21
CA LYS A 596 -17.91 12.79 4.14
C LYS A 596 -17.96 11.45 4.90
N SER A 597 -18.30 11.48 6.19
CA SER A 597 -18.34 10.27 7.02
C SER A 597 -19.34 9.24 6.47
N PHE A 598 -20.49 9.70 6.00
CA PHE A 598 -21.51 8.86 5.38
C PHE A 598 -20.99 8.24 4.07
N GLY A 599 -20.46 9.06 3.17
CA GLY A 599 -19.89 8.61 1.90
C GLY A 599 -18.75 7.61 2.08
N GLU A 600 -17.86 7.84 3.05
CA GLU A 600 -16.78 6.91 3.41
C GLU A 600 -17.32 5.56 3.93
N GLY A 601 -18.35 5.58 4.78
CA GLY A 601 -19.01 4.36 5.26
C GLY A 601 -19.70 3.57 4.13
N VAL A 602 -20.36 4.26 3.20
CA VAL A 602 -20.96 3.64 2.02
C VAL A 602 -19.90 3.13 1.04
N ASN A 603 -18.81 3.86 0.85
CA ASN A 603 -17.68 3.42 0.05
C ASN A 603 -17.14 2.09 0.58
N ALA A 604 -16.92 1.98 1.89
CA ALA A 604 -16.49 0.73 2.54
C ALA A 604 -17.44 -0.45 2.29
N LEU A 605 -18.77 -0.24 2.28
CA LEU A 605 -19.74 -1.27 1.90
C LEU A 605 -19.61 -1.68 0.43
N VAL A 606 -19.43 -0.72 -0.47
CA VAL A 606 -19.25 -0.99 -1.91
C VAL A 606 -17.93 -1.72 -2.17
N MET A 607 -16.85 -1.33 -1.49
CA MET A 607 -15.56 -2.03 -1.54
C MET A 607 -15.71 -3.47 -1.03
N ALA A 608 -16.36 -3.66 0.12
CA ALA A 608 -16.70 -4.98 0.65
C ALA A 608 -17.42 -5.84 -0.40
N LYS A 609 -18.48 -5.31 -1.03
CA LYS A 609 -19.18 -6.02 -2.12
C LYS A 609 -18.24 -6.36 -3.28
N ARG A 610 -17.45 -5.41 -3.76
CA ARG A 610 -16.51 -5.63 -4.88
C ARG A 610 -15.46 -6.69 -4.60
N THR A 611 -14.93 -6.71 -3.37
CA THR A 611 -14.01 -7.76 -2.92
C THR A 611 -14.67 -9.13 -3.02
N MET A 612 -15.94 -9.24 -2.64
CA MET A 612 -16.70 -10.50 -2.75
C MET A 612 -17.02 -10.89 -4.19
N ASP A 613 -17.31 -9.92 -5.05
CA ASP A 613 -17.59 -10.16 -6.48
C ASP A 613 -16.34 -10.66 -7.25
N LYS A 614 -15.13 -10.49 -6.69
CA LYS A 614 -13.84 -10.89 -7.27
C LYS A 614 -13.25 -12.18 -6.71
N GLU A 615 -14.09 -13.01 -6.13
CA GLU A 615 -13.73 -14.32 -5.56
C GLU A 615 -12.90 -15.18 -6.53
N THR A 616 -13.32 -15.27 -7.80
CA THR A 616 -12.66 -16.12 -8.80
C THR A 616 -11.25 -15.63 -9.10
N GLU A 617 -11.06 -14.32 -9.21
CA GLU A 617 -9.75 -13.72 -9.43
C GLU A 617 -8.83 -13.91 -8.22
N PHE A 618 -9.34 -13.80 -6.99
CA PHE A 618 -8.57 -14.16 -5.78
C PHE A 618 -8.15 -15.62 -5.79
N ARG A 619 -9.04 -16.54 -6.18
CA ARG A 619 -8.72 -17.96 -6.30
C ARG A 619 -7.64 -18.21 -7.34
N THR A 620 -7.80 -17.65 -8.54
CA THR A 620 -6.80 -17.78 -9.61
C THR A 620 -5.45 -17.20 -9.18
N PHE A 621 -5.42 -16.07 -8.49
CA PHE A 621 -4.18 -15.48 -7.95
C PHE A 621 -3.45 -16.44 -7.01
N VAL A 622 -4.17 -17.05 -6.07
CA VAL A 622 -3.60 -18.03 -5.13
C VAL A 622 -3.10 -19.28 -5.86
N GLU A 623 -3.93 -19.89 -6.71
CA GLU A 623 -3.62 -21.13 -7.42
C GLU A 623 -2.41 -20.98 -8.34
N SER A 624 -2.46 -20.00 -9.23
CA SER A 624 -1.41 -19.75 -10.22
C SER A 624 -0.11 -19.29 -9.56
N GLY A 625 -0.18 -18.48 -8.50
CA GLY A 625 1.00 -18.06 -7.75
C GLY A 625 1.69 -19.23 -7.06
N GLN A 626 0.92 -20.16 -6.48
CA GLN A 626 1.49 -21.39 -5.90
C GLN A 626 2.12 -22.29 -6.97
N SER A 627 1.49 -22.43 -8.14
CA SER A 627 2.04 -23.19 -9.28
C SER A 627 3.36 -22.59 -9.75
N VAL A 628 3.41 -21.27 -9.98
CA VAL A 628 4.61 -20.53 -10.39
C VAL A 628 5.74 -20.74 -9.38
N ARG A 629 5.45 -20.58 -8.08
CA ARG A 629 6.43 -20.82 -7.01
C ARG A 629 6.96 -22.25 -7.05
N THR A 630 6.07 -23.24 -7.10
CA THR A 630 6.40 -24.67 -7.05
C THR A 630 7.33 -25.10 -8.18
N VAL A 631 7.10 -24.57 -9.39
CA VAL A 631 7.94 -24.83 -10.56
C VAL A 631 9.39 -24.44 -10.32
N LEU A 632 9.61 -23.25 -9.75
CA LEU A 632 10.95 -22.76 -9.44
C LEU A 632 11.59 -23.59 -8.33
N THR A 633 10.85 -23.91 -7.27
CA THR A 633 11.42 -24.71 -6.19
C THR A 633 11.80 -26.11 -6.64
N ARG A 634 11.01 -26.77 -7.48
CA ARG A 634 11.19 -28.18 -7.86
C ARG A 634 12.08 -28.42 -9.08
N ASN A 635 12.22 -27.46 -9.99
CA ASN A 635 12.96 -27.72 -11.22
C ASN A 635 14.47 -27.57 -11.02
N THR A 636 15.20 -28.68 -10.99
CA THR A 636 16.67 -28.73 -10.88
C THR A 636 17.39 -28.21 -12.12
N ALA A 637 16.73 -28.15 -13.27
CA ALA A 637 17.29 -27.65 -14.53
C ALA A 637 17.37 -26.10 -14.60
N LEU A 638 16.70 -25.39 -13.67
CA LEU A 638 16.78 -23.93 -13.59
C LEU A 638 18.05 -23.49 -12.87
N ILE A 639 18.83 -22.64 -13.55
CA ILE A 639 20.12 -22.12 -13.09
C ILE A 639 19.95 -21.40 -11.73
N PRO A 640 20.82 -21.65 -10.72
CA PRO A 640 20.73 -21.06 -9.38
C PRO A 640 20.48 -19.55 -9.32
N GLU A 641 21.10 -18.77 -10.18
CA GLU A 641 20.98 -17.32 -10.23
C GLU A 641 19.55 -16.87 -10.58
N ILE A 642 18.85 -17.60 -11.46
CA ILE A 642 17.45 -17.30 -11.82
C ILE A 642 16.56 -17.49 -10.61
N LYS A 643 16.77 -18.58 -9.87
CA LYS A 643 15.96 -18.88 -8.68
C LYS A 643 16.23 -17.87 -7.57
N LEU A 644 17.46 -17.41 -7.41
CA LEU A 644 17.82 -16.35 -6.47
C LEU A 644 17.16 -15.02 -6.85
N LYS A 645 17.23 -14.64 -8.13
CA LYS A 645 16.58 -13.42 -8.66
C LYS A 645 15.07 -13.47 -8.46
N PHE A 646 14.44 -14.62 -8.70
CA PHE A 646 13.02 -14.80 -8.46
C PHE A 646 12.69 -14.69 -6.97
N ALA A 647 13.35 -15.45 -6.10
CA ALA A 647 13.09 -15.42 -4.66
C ALA A 647 13.23 -14.01 -4.08
N LYS A 648 14.23 -13.25 -4.54
CA LYS A 648 14.43 -11.85 -4.15
C LYS A 648 13.25 -10.94 -4.52
N ARG A 649 12.55 -11.23 -5.62
CA ARG A 649 11.41 -10.45 -6.13
C ARG A 649 10.07 -11.02 -5.70
N TRP A 650 9.98 -12.30 -5.37
CA TRP A 650 8.72 -12.98 -5.05
C TRP A 650 8.22 -12.67 -3.65
N GLY A 651 9.07 -12.20 -2.73
CA GLY A 651 8.63 -11.68 -1.44
C GLY A 651 7.81 -12.66 -0.60
N ASP A 652 6.89 -12.12 0.22
CA ASP A 652 6.01 -12.88 1.13
C ASP A 652 4.64 -13.18 0.50
N PHE A 653 4.66 -13.97 -0.58
CA PHE A 653 3.45 -14.39 -1.27
C PHE A 653 2.42 -15.00 -0.32
N ASP A 654 2.85 -15.88 0.57
CA ASP A 654 1.93 -16.57 1.47
C ASP A 654 1.34 -15.64 2.56
N GLY A 655 2.12 -14.66 3.04
CA GLY A 655 1.62 -13.59 3.90
C GLY A 655 0.51 -12.80 3.20
N THR A 656 0.72 -12.42 1.94
CA THR A 656 -0.28 -11.75 1.11
C THR A 656 -1.56 -12.59 0.97
N VAL A 657 -1.42 -13.89 0.70
CA VAL A 657 -2.57 -14.81 0.62
C VAL A 657 -3.32 -14.89 1.95
N SER A 658 -2.61 -14.93 3.08
CA SER A 658 -3.24 -14.94 4.41
C SER A 658 -4.04 -13.66 4.68
N GLU A 659 -3.49 -12.50 4.32
CA GLU A 659 -4.17 -11.21 4.42
C GLU A 659 -5.42 -11.14 3.54
N ILE A 660 -5.35 -11.65 2.30
CA ILE A 660 -6.49 -11.79 1.39
C ILE A 660 -7.58 -12.65 2.03
N ILE A 661 -7.25 -13.84 2.54
CA ILE A 661 -8.25 -14.72 3.15
C ILE A 661 -8.86 -14.07 4.40
N SER A 662 -8.04 -13.38 5.20
CA SER A 662 -8.51 -12.64 6.36
C SER A 662 -9.52 -11.56 5.96
N ILE A 663 -9.22 -10.73 4.95
CA ILE A 663 -10.12 -9.65 4.56
C ILE A 663 -11.42 -10.17 3.94
N ILE A 664 -11.35 -11.18 3.08
CA ILE A 664 -12.55 -11.80 2.48
C ILE A 664 -13.42 -12.42 3.60
N THR A 665 -12.81 -13.04 4.61
CA THR A 665 -13.52 -13.60 5.76
C THR A 665 -14.23 -12.51 6.58
N LEU A 666 -13.53 -11.43 6.93
CA LEU A 666 -14.09 -10.32 7.69
C LEU A 666 -15.21 -9.60 6.93
N VAL A 667 -14.99 -9.36 5.63
CA VAL A 667 -15.98 -8.72 4.75
C VAL A 667 -17.22 -9.60 4.63
N ASN A 668 -17.06 -10.90 4.39
CA ASN A 668 -18.17 -11.82 4.36
C ASN A 668 -18.91 -11.75 5.71
N GLY A 669 -18.19 -11.92 6.82
CA GLY A 669 -18.68 -11.81 8.20
C GLY A 669 -19.46 -10.53 8.50
N TRP A 670 -19.08 -9.40 7.90
CA TRP A 670 -19.83 -8.14 8.01
C TRP A 670 -21.10 -8.16 7.16
N ILE A 671 -21.01 -8.54 5.89
CA ILE A 671 -22.15 -8.45 4.96
C ILE A 671 -23.32 -9.33 5.39
N GLY A 672 -23.10 -10.58 5.80
CA GLY A 672 -24.24 -11.43 6.17
C GLY A 672 -24.88 -11.11 7.52
N GLN A 673 -24.42 -10.09 8.24
CA GLN A 673 -25.14 -9.51 9.39
C GLN A 673 -26.23 -8.51 8.95
N THR A 674 -26.36 -8.22 7.64
CA THR A 674 -27.34 -7.26 7.15
C THR A 674 -28.72 -7.90 6.96
N ASN A 675 -29.59 -7.71 7.94
CA ASN A 675 -31.03 -7.94 7.79
C ASN A 675 -31.77 -6.64 8.13
N VAL A 676 -32.39 -6.01 7.14
CA VAL A 676 -33.15 -4.78 7.32
C VAL A 676 -34.46 -4.88 6.56
N ALA A 677 -35.57 -4.45 7.17
CA ALA A 677 -36.90 -4.52 6.56
C ALA A 677 -36.98 -3.69 5.27
N GLN A 678 -37.80 -4.11 4.31
CA GLN A 678 -37.84 -3.52 2.96
C GLN A 678 -38.30 -2.04 2.94
N ASN A 679 -39.06 -1.61 3.95
CA ASN A 679 -39.63 -0.26 4.10
C ASN A 679 -38.91 0.61 5.16
N SER A 680 -37.63 0.35 5.38
CA SER A 680 -36.83 1.03 6.40
C SER A 680 -36.51 2.48 6.02
N ILE A 681 -36.42 3.35 7.04
CA ILE A 681 -35.93 4.73 6.91
C ILE A 681 -34.40 4.78 7.03
N LEU A 682 -33.76 5.89 6.65
CA LEU A 682 -32.29 5.97 6.59
C LEU A 682 -31.61 5.54 7.91
N SER A 683 -32.14 5.97 9.06
CA SER A 683 -31.59 5.63 10.38
C SER A 683 -31.67 4.14 10.73
N ASP A 684 -32.59 3.40 10.14
CA ASP A 684 -32.79 1.97 10.42
C ASP A 684 -31.65 1.10 9.85
N TYR A 685 -30.78 1.68 9.02
CA TYR A 685 -29.55 1.03 8.56
C TYR A 685 -28.40 1.10 9.56
N SER A 686 -28.54 1.86 10.66
CA SER A 686 -27.52 1.99 11.71
C SER A 686 -27.03 0.65 12.27
N PRO A 687 -27.90 -0.37 12.51
CA PRO A 687 -27.49 -1.69 13.00
C PRO A 687 -26.37 -2.35 12.19
N ILE A 688 -26.35 -2.15 10.87
CA ILE A 688 -25.32 -2.70 9.95
C ILE A 688 -23.90 -2.29 10.37
N PHE A 689 -23.77 -1.17 11.07
CA PHE A 689 -22.50 -0.57 11.44
C PHE A 689 -22.17 -0.71 12.93
N SER A 690 -22.95 -1.47 13.71
CA SER A 690 -22.82 -1.52 15.18
C SER A 690 -21.73 -2.47 15.69
N LYS A 691 -21.20 -3.37 14.84
CA LYS A 691 -20.25 -4.43 15.20
C LYS A 691 -19.24 -4.68 14.08
N ILE A 692 -18.73 -3.61 13.49
CA ILE A 692 -17.81 -3.71 12.34
C ILE A 692 -16.47 -4.25 12.84
N PRO A 693 -15.93 -5.32 12.23
CA PRO A 693 -14.61 -5.81 12.59
C PRO A 693 -13.55 -4.75 12.25
N LYS A 694 -12.42 -4.80 12.96
CA LYS A 694 -11.26 -4.02 12.54
C LYS A 694 -10.72 -4.60 11.24
N PHE A 695 -10.84 -3.86 10.14
CA PHE A 695 -10.25 -4.27 8.87
C PHE A 695 -8.77 -3.90 8.82
N ASN A 696 -7.94 -4.85 8.38
CA ASN A 696 -6.57 -4.59 8.01
C ASN A 696 -6.50 -4.27 6.52
N ASP A 697 -5.46 -3.55 6.13
CA ASP A 697 -5.15 -3.31 4.72
C ASP A 697 -4.44 -4.51 4.11
N VAL A 698 -4.73 -4.81 2.84
CA VAL A 698 -3.96 -5.78 2.05
C VAL A 698 -3.05 -5.03 1.09
N ASP A 699 -1.78 -5.39 1.03
CA ASP A 699 -0.89 -4.99 -0.05
C ASP A 699 -0.64 -6.18 -0.98
N LEU A 700 -1.01 -6.02 -2.25
CA LEU A 700 -0.81 -7.06 -3.25
C LEU A 700 0.63 -7.11 -3.77
N ASP A 701 1.53 -6.22 -3.33
CA ASP A 701 2.95 -6.16 -3.71
C ASP A 701 3.17 -6.32 -5.24
N ILE A 702 2.33 -5.61 -5.99
CA ILE A 702 2.15 -5.78 -7.45
C ILE A 702 3.48 -5.71 -8.17
N ASP A 703 4.31 -4.72 -7.82
CA ASP A 703 5.60 -4.48 -8.45
C ASP A 703 6.56 -5.66 -8.35
N ASN A 704 6.67 -6.23 -7.16
CA ASN A 704 7.58 -7.33 -6.87
C ASN A 704 7.11 -8.60 -7.57
N PHE A 705 5.82 -8.92 -7.45
CA PHE A 705 5.24 -10.07 -8.13
C PHE A 705 5.32 -9.95 -9.65
N MET A 706 5.01 -8.79 -10.23
CA MET A 706 5.13 -8.57 -11.67
C MET A 706 6.59 -8.67 -12.13
N ALA A 707 7.54 -8.14 -11.36
CA ALA A 707 8.97 -8.26 -11.65
C ALA A 707 9.48 -9.71 -11.54
N ALA A 708 8.98 -10.46 -10.55
CA ALA A 708 9.34 -11.86 -10.34
C ALA A 708 8.84 -12.73 -11.49
N VAL A 709 7.56 -12.59 -11.87
CA VAL A 709 7.02 -13.38 -12.99
C VAL A 709 7.56 -12.89 -14.34
N GLY A 710 7.94 -11.62 -14.45
CA GLY A 710 8.64 -11.09 -15.62
C GLY A 710 9.99 -11.77 -15.94
N ILE A 711 10.55 -12.54 -14.99
CA ILE A 711 11.74 -13.36 -15.25
C ILE A 711 11.42 -14.47 -16.25
N PHE A 712 10.20 -15.03 -16.22
CA PHE A 712 9.79 -16.10 -17.13
C PHE A 712 9.70 -15.65 -18.59
N ASP A 713 9.40 -14.37 -18.83
CA ASP A 713 9.33 -13.80 -20.18
C ASP A 713 10.70 -13.82 -20.89
N LYS A 714 11.79 -13.99 -20.13
CA LYS A 714 13.18 -13.93 -20.62
C LYS A 714 13.85 -15.29 -20.72
N ILE A 715 13.16 -16.37 -20.36
CA ILE A 715 13.73 -17.72 -20.35
C ILE A 715 12.85 -18.66 -21.17
N SER A 716 13.48 -19.53 -21.95
CA SER A 716 12.74 -20.59 -22.66
C SER A 716 12.40 -21.69 -21.67
N VAL A 717 11.19 -21.65 -21.14
CA VAL A 717 10.65 -22.61 -20.17
C VAL A 717 9.47 -23.39 -20.74
N ASN A 718 9.10 -24.47 -20.06
CA ASN A 718 7.94 -25.30 -20.39
C ASN A 718 6.68 -24.44 -20.66
N PRO A 719 5.94 -24.68 -21.76
CA PRO A 719 4.74 -23.89 -22.13
C PRO A 719 3.70 -23.73 -21.02
N LYS A 720 3.52 -24.76 -20.18
CA LYS A 720 2.56 -24.73 -19.07
C LYS A 720 2.91 -23.67 -18.01
N TRP A 721 4.20 -23.38 -17.81
CA TRP A 721 4.62 -22.38 -16.83
C TRP A 721 4.38 -20.97 -17.31
N ASN A 722 4.50 -20.74 -18.63
CA ASN A 722 4.11 -19.48 -19.23
C ASN A 722 2.61 -19.23 -19.08
N GLU A 723 1.79 -20.29 -19.15
CA GLU A 723 0.35 -20.21 -18.90
C GLU A 723 0.03 -19.86 -17.44
N ASP A 724 0.59 -20.56 -16.45
CA ASP A 724 0.39 -20.26 -15.03
C ASP A 724 0.89 -18.85 -14.67
N ALA A 725 2.06 -18.46 -15.19
CA ALA A 725 2.61 -17.11 -15.06
C ALA A 725 1.69 -16.03 -15.66
N LEU A 726 1.09 -16.30 -16.83
CA LEU A 726 0.14 -15.39 -17.47
C LEU A 726 -1.16 -15.27 -16.68
N LEU A 727 -1.71 -16.39 -16.19
CA LEU A 727 -2.89 -16.41 -15.33
C LEU A 727 -2.64 -15.64 -14.02
N PHE A 728 -1.47 -15.82 -13.42
CA PHE A 728 -1.07 -15.07 -12.23
C PHE A 728 -0.97 -13.58 -12.50
N LYS A 729 -0.29 -13.16 -13.57
CA LYS A 729 -0.23 -11.75 -13.98
C LYS A 729 -1.63 -11.18 -14.21
N LYS A 730 -2.49 -11.90 -14.92
CA LYS A 730 -3.86 -11.45 -15.23
C LYS A 730 -4.68 -11.27 -13.96
N SER A 731 -4.67 -12.26 -13.05
CA SER A 731 -5.40 -12.17 -11.78
C SER A 731 -4.85 -11.07 -10.88
N LEU A 732 -3.53 -10.94 -10.74
CA LEU A 732 -2.89 -9.85 -10.01
C LEU A 732 -3.30 -8.48 -10.55
N LEU A 733 -3.30 -8.29 -11.87
CA LEU A 733 -3.73 -7.05 -12.51
C LEU A 733 -5.23 -6.77 -12.28
N GLU A 734 -6.11 -7.77 -12.35
CA GLU A 734 -7.52 -7.54 -12.03
C GLU A 734 -7.74 -7.19 -10.56
N LEU A 735 -7.07 -7.89 -9.64
CA LEU A 735 -7.16 -7.62 -8.21
C LEU A 735 -6.54 -6.28 -7.82
N SER A 736 -5.51 -5.84 -8.53
CA SER A 736 -4.86 -4.53 -8.31
C SER A 736 -5.77 -3.34 -8.55
N LYS A 737 -6.89 -3.52 -9.27
CA LYS A 737 -7.93 -2.51 -9.48
C LYS A 737 -8.90 -2.39 -8.30
N LEU A 738 -8.82 -3.30 -7.32
CA LEU A 738 -9.60 -3.23 -6.10
C LEU A 738 -8.93 -2.32 -5.08
N ASP A 739 -9.77 -1.61 -4.32
CA ASP A 739 -9.33 -0.97 -3.11
C ASP A 739 -9.38 -1.94 -1.94
N LEU A 740 -8.21 -2.38 -1.48
CA LEU A 740 -8.09 -3.27 -0.33
C LEU A 740 -7.54 -2.54 0.91
N LYS A 741 -7.59 -1.19 0.92
CA LYS A 741 -7.11 -0.34 2.02
C LYS A 741 -8.27 0.13 2.90
N PHE A 742 -8.91 -0.81 3.59
CA PHE A 742 -10.10 -0.54 4.42
C PHE A 742 -9.82 0.29 5.68
N SER A 743 -8.60 0.24 6.21
CA SER A 743 -8.26 0.82 7.51
C SER A 743 -8.54 2.32 7.57
N ARG A 744 -8.37 3.02 6.45
CA ARG A 744 -8.61 4.47 6.34
C ARG A 744 -10.06 4.88 6.60
N PHE A 745 -11.01 3.96 6.44
CA PHE A 745 -12.44 4.20 6.69
C PHE A 745 -12.88 3.79 8.08
N GLN A 746 -12.02 3.18 8.90
CA GLN A 746 -12.41 2.62 10.20
C GLN A 746 -13.05 3.66 11.13
N SER A 747 -12.54 4.89 11.15
CA SER A 747 -13.12 5.97 11.95
C SER A 747 -14.56 6.28 11.52
N SER A 748 -14.78 6.48 10.23
CA SER A 748 -16.10 6.81 9.68
C SER A 748 -17.08 5.65 9.79
N LEU A 749 -16.59 4.41 9.62
CA LEU A 749 -17.36 3.19 9.85
C LEU A 749 -17.84 3.09 11.31
N ASN A 750 -16.98 3.35 12.29
CA ASN A 750 -17.35 3.34 13.70
C ASN A 750 -18.34 4.45 14.07
N GLN A 751 -18.29 5.58 13.37
CA GLN A 751 -19.19 6.73 13.58
C GLN A 751 -20.52 6.60 12.84
N MET A 752 -20.62 5.65 11.90
CA MET A 752 -21.73 5.55 10.96
C MET A 752 -23.12 5.44 11.62
N PRO A 753 -23.32 4.71 12.74
CA PRO A 753 -24.62 4.71 13.43
C PRO A 753 -25.08 6.12 13.82
N THR A 754 -24.17 6.93 14.38
CA THR A 754 -24.47 8.32 14.74
C THR A 754 -24.63 9.21 13.51
N THR A 755 -23.80 9.01 12.48
CA THR A 755 -23.89 9.75 11.21
C THR A 755 -25.24 9.52 10.53
N LEU A 756 -25.72 8.28 10.46
CA LEU A 756 -27.02 7.92 9.88
C LEU A 756 -28.19 8.59 10.62
N LEU A 757 -28.15 8.61 11.96
CA LEU A 757 -29.17 9.28 12.77
C LEU A 757 -29.19 10.78 12.50
N LYS A 758 -28.05 11.46 12.62
CA LYS A 758 -27.94 12.91 12.38
C LYS A 758 -28.30 13.29 10.95
N LEU A 759 -27.88 12.50 9.97
CA LEU A 759 -28.20 12.76 8.57
C LEU A 759 -29.70 12.57 8.30
N SER A 760 -30.31 11.52 8.84
CA SER A 760 -31.76 11.31 8.76
C SER A 760 -32.55 12.48 9.37
N GLU A 761 -32.12 12.97 10.54
CA GLU A 761 -32.71 14.13 11.21
C GLU A 761 -32.56 15.42 10.39
N LYS A 762 -31.34 15.75 9.95
CA LYS A 762 -31.08 16.98 9.17
C LYS A 762 -31.77 16.99 7.81
N LEU A 763 -31.89 15.82 7.15
CA LEU A 763 -32.58 15.72 5.86
C LEU A 763 -34.10 15.80 6.01
N ARG A 764 -34.69 15.25 7.08
CA ARG A 764 -36.15 15.24 7.29
C ARG A 764 -36.70 16.46 8.02
N ASN A 765 -35.90 17.06 8.89
CA ASN A 765 -36.27 18.21 9.69
C ASN A 765 -35.20 19.30 9.55
N PRO A 766 -35.06 19.94 8.38
CA PRO A 766 -34.04 20.96 8.17
C PRO A 766 -34.28 22.23 8.99
N ASN A 767 -35.40 22.40 9.70
CA ASN A 767 -35.73 23.61 10.47
C ASN A 767 -35.60 23.45 11.99
N THR A 768 -35.23 22.27 12.50
CA THR A 768 -34.90 22.09 13.92
C THR A 768 -33.54 22.72 14.21
N THR A 769 -33.55 23.87 14.88
CA THR A 769 -32.35 24.48 15.48
C THR A 769 -31.74 23.53 16.49
N ASP A 770 -30.44 23.25 16.36
CA ASP A 770 -29.69 22.54 17.40
C ASP A 770 -29.81 23.36 18.70
N GLU A 771 -30.44 22.79 19.73
CA GLU A 771 -30.63 23.42 21.05
C GLU A 771 -29.31 23.64 21.83
N THR A 772 -28.15 23.53 21.18
CA THR A 772 -26.83 23.73 21.80
C THR A 772 -26.16 25.06 21.43
N ASN A 773 -26.93 26.08 21.02
CA ASN A 773 -26.41 27.46 20.93
C ASN A 773 -26.37 28.15 22.30
N THR A 774 -25.53 27.64 23.20
CA THR A 774 -25.08 28.40 24.38
C THR A 774 -23.88 29.30 24.04
N GLU A 775 -23.38 29.26 22.80
CA GLU A 775 -22.25 30.08 22.35
C GLU A 775 -22.63 31.51 21.98
N GLU A 776 -23.84 31.78 21.47
CA GLU A 776 -24.27 33.16 21.13
C GLU A 776 -24.41 34.06 22.38
N LEU A 777 -24.67 33.48 23.56
CA LEU A 777 -24.66 34.19 24.85
C LEU A 777 -23.25 34.39 25.44
N MET A 778 -22.25 33.62 24.98
CA MET A 778 -20.85 33.78 25.41
C MET A 778 -20.08 34.73 24.50
N VAL A 779 -20.36 34.74 23.18
CA VAL A 779 -19.75 35.67 22.22
C VAL A 779 -20.15 37.11 22.51
N ASP A 780 -21.39 37.38 22.92
CA ASP A 780 -21.82 38.75 23.29
C ASP A 780 -21.14 39.24 24.59
N LYS A 781 -20.90 38.34 25.55
CA LYS A 781 -20.16 38.66 26.79
C LYS A 781 -18.67 38.88 26.55
N ASP A 782 -18.06 38.18 25.59
CA ASP A 782 -16.66 38.37 25.22
C ASP A 782 -16.46 39.62 24.35
N HIS A 783 -17.45 40.00 23.54
CA HIS A 783 -17.44 41.28 22.83
C HIS A 783 -17.58 42.46 23.81
N GLU A 784 -18.38 42.33 24.87
CA GLU A 784 -18.52 43.34 25.92
C GLU A 784 -17.24 43.46 26.77
N LYS A 785 -16.56 42.34 27.08
CA LYS A 785 -15.25 42.33 27.73
C LYS A 785 -14.14 42.92 26.86
N ARG A 786 -14.12 42.65 25.55
CA ARG A 786 -13.19 43.28 24.60
C ARG A 786 -13.41 44.79 24.52
N ARG A 787 -14.67 45.24 24.48
CA ARG A 787 -15.00 46.68 24.44
C ARG A 787 -14.59 47.40 25.74
N LYS A 788 -14.72 46.74 26.90
CA LYS A 788 -14.20 47.24 28.19
C LYS A 788 -12.66 47.28 28.22
N LEU A 789 -11.98 46.27 27.69
CA LEU A 789 -10.51 46.21 27.65
C LEU A 789 -9.92 47.24 26.67
N GLU A 790 -10.56 47.46 25.53
CA GLU A 790 -10.17 48.50 24.55
C GLU A 790 -10.39 49.93 25.07
N ASN A 791 -11.41 50.14 25.91
CA ASN A 791 -11.62 51.43 26.57
C ASN A 791 -10.58 51.69 27.67
N LEU A 792 -10.21 50.67 28.46
CA LEU A 792 -9.13 50.75 29.45
C LEU A 792 -7.76 51.03 28.80
N LEU A 793 -7.50 50.43 27.62
CA LEU A 793 -6.25 50.66 26.86
C LEU A 793 -6.21 52.02 26.13
N LYS A 794 -7.35 52.71 25.99
CA LYS A 794 -7.41 54.07 25.44
C LYS A 794 -7.20 55.13 26.51
N GLU A 795 -7.62 54.87 27.76
CA GLU A 795 -7.36 55.77 28.90
C GLU A 795 -5.87 55.83 29.25
N ASP A 796 -5.11 54.76 29.03
CA ASP A 796 -3.66 54.70 29.29
C ASP A 796 -2.78 55.39 28.21
N ARG A 797 -3.39 55.94 27.14
CA ARG A 797 -2.66 56.65 26.06
C ARG A 797 -2.69 58.17 26.17
N MET A 798 -3.31 58.73 27.21
CA MET A 798 -3.37 60.18 27.43
C MET A 798 -2.73 60.56 28.76
N GLU A 799 -1.53 60.08 29.08
CA GLU A 799 -0.66 60.79 30.01
C GLU A 799 0.83 60.44 29.77
N ASN A 800 1.62 61.51 29.58
CA ASN A 800 3.09 61.60 29.58
C ASN A 800 3.85 61.45 28.24
N GLY A 801 4.38 62.59 27.80
CA GLY A 801 5.36 62.77 26.73
C GLY A 801 6.81 62.42 27.14
N PRO A 802 7.82 62.91 26.39
CA PRO A 802 8.88 62.06 25.81
C PRO A 802 10.17 62.05 26.64
N ASN A 803 10.82 60.89 26.79
CA ASN A 803 12.29 60.78 26.68
C ASN A 803 12.90 59.36 26.84
N TYR A 804 14.02 59.19 26.14
CA TYR A 804 15.12 58.21 26.22
C TYR A 804 14.86 56.71 25.96
N GLY A 805 15.67 56.17 25.04
CA GLY A 805 15.55 54.83 24.51
C GLY A 805 16.21 53.72 25.35
N SER A 806 15.76 52.50 25.07
CA SER A 806 16.53 51.27 25.19
C SER A 806 15.77 50.17 24.44
N ASN A 807 16.50 49.37 23.67
CA ASN A 807 16.01 48.16 23.04
C ASN A 807 15.55 47.16 24.12
N ASP A 808 14.26 46.83 24.18
CA ASP A 808 13.76 45.57 24.76
C ASP A 808 12.24 45.32 24.50
N PHE A 809 11.66 45.91 23.45
CA PHE A 809 10.20 45.88 23.23
C PHE A 809 9.72 45.00 22.06
N GLU A 810 10.50 44.00 21.64
CA GLU A 810 10.08 43.04 20.59
C GLU A 810 9.85 41.60 21.07
N MET A 811 10.29 41.20 22.27
CA MET A 811 10.05 39.85 22.79
C MET A 811 8.65 39.65 23.41
N GLY A 812 8.03 40.71 23.92
CA GLY A 812 6.69 40.65 24.54
C GLY A 812 5.53 40.46 23.55
N LYS A 813 5.66 40.95 22.31
CA LYS A 813 4.63 40.81 21.28
C LYS A 813 4.60 39.43 20.63
N LEU A 814 5.75 38.79 20.47
CA LEU A 814 5.84 37.43 19.93
C LEU A 814 5.31 36.37 20.91
N ALA A 815 5.56 36.53 22.21
CA ALA A 815 5.05 35.62 23.23
C ALA A 815 3.52 35.67 23.36
N MET A 816 2.91 36.85 23.16
CA MET A 816 1.46 37.02 23.27
C MET A 816 0.70 36.53 22.03
N CYS A 817 1.29 36.62 20.82
CA CYS A 817 0.75 35.98 19.62
C CYS A 817 0.81 34.44 19.71
N PHE A 818 1.84 33.88 20.37
CA PHE A 818 1.97 32.43 20.55
C PHE A 818 0.92 31.83 21.51
N ILE A 819 0.51 32.58 22.53
CA ILE A 819 -0.52 32.12 23.49
C ILE A 819 -1.92 32.15 22.87
N ILE A 820 -2.19 33.08 21.93
CA ILE A 820 -3.49 33.15 21.23
C ILE A 820 -3.63 32.04 20.17
N GLN A 821 -2.53 31.55 19.59
CA GLN A 821 -2.56 30.41 18.64
C GLN A 821 -2.59 29.03 19.30
N LEU A 822 -2.39 28.93 20.62
CA LEU A 822 -2.44 27.66 21.36
C LEU A 822 -3.79 27.42 22.07
N LEU A 823 -4.73 28.36 21.98
CA LEU A 823 -6.04 28.31 22.65
C LEU A 823 -7.25 28.41 21.70
N PHE A 824 -7.02 28.30 20.39
CA PHE A 824 -8.03 28.13 19.32
C PHE A 824 -7.52 27.09 18.33
#